data_AF-T0PYG5-F1
#
_entry.id   AF-T0PYG5-F1
#
_cell.length_a   1.000
_cell.length_b   1.000
_cell.length_c   1.000
_cell.angle_alpha   90.00
_cell.angle_beta   90.00
_cell.angle_gamma   90.00
#
_symmetry.space_group_name_H-M   'P 1'
#
loop_
_entity.id
_entity.type
_entity.pdbx_description
1 polymer ?
#
loop_
_entity_poly.entity_id
_entity_poly.type
_entity_poly.pdbx_seq_one_letter_code
_entity_poly.pdbx_strand_id
1 'polypeptide(L)'
;MVGATARSTEYAFAWGDAGLVVRDAFRGRLIFRPGKGAKKSTVSFWEAKKMLETLAVVFDHAAVLPSPKLQGTTVVALTFFERARFEHALRTVNEMPNHTVYANGDAIEIQVAEMDAAATASPLPANTMHFEKKMKGCRPDTVHLRGLPAKWFDVNTADFADLDAKLTHYNHAAHKLSQLFALFGALAHVEVVPPEDVADDGILATVHFDVYVQFKAYESVVAILQCMQGQRVLCHTAHPKLIVPLSIQLDTTEYLSDANIRQRRFAREQRRIQQTHELAEAEQRAKAVAAEIAAATAAIEPLAGRLKVAEAHAEAAVDGVDAKMIELLKHALGALDAAQKAPSTRGVEVLELALGGFESHLKALDDARKAKEFALARKKWQQRVAQQCETSTDHVAGIEAKFADRVAGSAFLEHPALVADIRAAKAAIAAARSITSHPISIDDEANEDDVRAYLDKLRDDVDEADCMVNAALARLVMLAEYHEVQKQVTDADGPADALLQALDSAWGDSTSTLLEKIQHIRSVLKRAARVRALSAALHAADLDSEELCASDAALAPLAAAAKALLETLDAESADDAALTACDDAITSYATAANAIRVARAEAAAAEKARSESFAGMQAAKTAAIASARQRLHAWQEEVAAAHSLERTTSVVKRAHVQNRWPTVTSMDPPEAKRPKIVRSSLIVRQTPPRLLVSSRVVAIQEDGRALSPRTLAAEKVAREETALRTQVIESQKRKEAIACLQRLKEKELRQQALKSIAERSSTKSITDTDDNA
;
A
#
# COMPACT_ATOMS: atom_id res chain seq x y z
N MET A 1 -73.86 -86.62 46.96
CA MET A 1 -75.04 -87.47 46.67
C MET A 1 -76.26 -86.57 46.55
N VAL A 2 -76.66 -86.22 45.32
CA VAL A 2 -77.95 -85.58 45.03
C VAL A 2 -78.75 -86.64 44.26
N GLY A 3 -79.81 -87.14 44.89
CA GLY A 3 -80.65 -88.20 44.36
C GLY A 3 -81.43 -87.70 43.15
N ALA A 4 -81.27 -88.40 42.02
CA ALA A 4 -82.08 -88.24 40.83
C ALA A 4 -83.46 -88.89 41.07
N THR A 5 -84.45 -88.07 41.40
CA THR A 5 -85.87 -88.42 41.25
C THR A 5 -86.42 -87.79 39.97
N ALA A 6 -87.40 -88.49 39.38
CA ALA A 6 -88.02 -88.25 38.08
C ALA A 6 -88.18 -86.75 37.72
N ARG A 7 -87.56 -86.37 36.60
CA ARG A 7 -87.56 -85.02 36.02
C ARG A 7 -88.97 -84.64 35.51
N SER A 8 -89.77 -84.02 36.37
CA SER A 8 -90.85 -83.13 35.94
C SER A 8 -90.73 -81.72 36.55
N THR A 9 -89.62 -81.42 37.21
CA THR A 9 -89.32 -80.11 37.81
C THR A 9 -88.12 -79.49 37.11
N GLU A 10 -88.26 -78.22 36.73
CA GLU A 10 -87.25 -77.43 36.04
C GLU A 10 -85.96 -77.33 36.87
N TYR A 11 -84.81 -77.46 36.22
CA TYR A 11 -83.51 -77.48 36.86
C TYR A 11 -83.04 -76.05 37.16
N ALA A 12 -82.80 -75.76 38.45
CA ALA A 12 -82.15 -74.54 38.91
C ALA A 12 -81.11 -74.86 39.99
N PHE A 13 -79.89 -74.37 39.81
CA PHE A 13 -78.76 -74.58 40.72
C PHE A 13 -78.09 -73.24 41.03
N ALA A 14 -78.00 -72.88 42.31
CA ALA A 14 -77.23 -71.71 42.72
C ALA A 14 -75.73 -72.01 42.59
N TRP A 15 -75.02 -71.19 41.82
CA TRP A 15 -73.60 -71.38 41.56
C TRP A 15 -72.79 -70.36 42.39
N GLY A 16 -72.56 -70.71 43.65
CA GLY A 16 -71.86 -69.89 44.66
C GLY A 16 -72.70 -68.76 45.26
N ASP A 17 -72.04 -67.90 46.03
CA ASP A 17 -72.71 -66.96 46.94
C ASP A 17 -73.01 -65.59 46.32
N ALA A 18 -72.56 -65.35 45.08
CA ALA A 18 -72.69 -64.08 44.37
C ALA A 18 -74.07 -63.88 43.71
N GLY A 19 -75.07 -64.70 44.04
CA GLY A 19 -76.37 -64.65 43.39
C GLY A 19 -76.36 -65.14 41.93
N LEU A 20 -75.35 -65.92 41.55
CA LEU A 20 -75.31 -66.58 40.24
C LEU A 20 -76.15 -67.85 40.29
N VAL A 21 -76.98 -68.07 39.27
CA VAL A 21 -77.86 -69.24 39.18
C VAL A 21 -77.75 -69.83 37.77
N VAL A 22 -77.53 -71.14 37.72
CA VAL A 22 -77.59 -71.93 36.49
C VAL A 22 -79.00 -72.49 36.35
N ARG A 23 -79.63 -72.26 35.20
CA ARG A 23 -81.01 -72.70 34.94
C ARG A 23 -81.13 -73.45 33.61
N ASP A 24 -82.14 -74.31 33.51
CA ASP A 24 -82.70 -74.74 32.23
C ASP A 24 -83.08 -73.50 31.41
N ALA A 25 -82.72 -73.49 30.13
CA ALA A 25 -83.15 -72.47 29.19
C ALA A 25 -83.73 -73.13 27.94
N PHE A 26 -85.02 -72.90 27.70
CA PHE A 26 -85.68 -73.26 26.46
C PHE A 26 -85.67 -72.03 25.55
N ARG A 27 -85.08 -72.16 24.37
CA ARG A 27 -84.88 -71.05 23.46
C ARG A 27 -85.71 -71.22 22.19
N GLY A 28 -86.38 -70.14 21.80
CA GLY A 28 -87.12 -70.06 20.54
C GLY A 28 -86.71 -68.81 19.76
N ARG A 29 -86.44 -68.96 18.47
CA ARG A 29 -86.17 -67.82 17.59
C ARG A 29 -87.42 -67.47 16.81
N LEU A 30 -87.88 -66.24 16.94
CA LEU A 30 -89.01 -65.69 16.19
C LEU A 30 -88.51 -64.66 15.18
N ILE A 31 -88.94 -64.78 13.93
CA ILE A 31 -88.68 -63.82 12.86
C ILE A 31 -89.91 -62.93 12.73
N PHE A 32 -89.69 -61.62 12.82
CA PHE A 32 -90.70 -60.60 12.55
C PHE A 32 -90.39 -59.97 11.19
N ARG A 33 -91.35 -60.06 10.27
CA ARG A 33 -91.26 -59.45 8.93
C ARG A 33 -92.45 -58.50 8.71
N PRO A 34 -92.24 -57.30 8.17
CA PRO A 34 -93.36 -56.48 7.72
C PRO A 34 -94.16 -57.25 6.65
N GLY A 35 -95.47 -57.39 6.85
CA GLY A 35 -96.36 -58.06 5.92
C GLY A 35 -96.59 -57.23 4.65
N LYS A 36 -97.15 -57.88 3.62
CA LYS A 36 -97.42 -57.24 2.32
C LYS A 36 -98.37 -56.04 2.48
N GLY A 37 -97.86 -54.82 2.26
CA GLY A 37 -98.61 -53.57 2.41
C GLY A 37 -98.35 -52.78 3.69
N ALA A 38 -97.44 -53.24 4.56
CA ALA A 38 -96.98 -52.46 5.71
C ALA A 38 -96.22 -51.19 5.25
N LYS A 39 -96.40 -50.08 5.97
CA LYS A 39 -95.70 -48.81 5.68
C LYS A 39 -94.24 -48.81 6.12
N LYS A 40 -93.85 -49.77 6.96
CA LYS A 40 -92.52 -49.88 7.56
C LYS A 40 -91.67 -50.94 6.86
N SER A 41 -90.38 -50.63 6.69
CA SER A 41 -89.38 -51.54 6.11
C SER A 41 -88.71 -52.46 7.14
N THR A 42 -88.85 -52.18 8.44
CA THR A 42 -88.25 -52.94 9.55
C THR A 42 -89.19 -52.93 10.75
N VAL A 43 -89.14 -53.98 11.58
CA VAL A 43 -89.89 -54.08 12.84
C VAL A 43 -88.93 -53.80 14.00
N SER A 44 -89.22 -52.85 14.88
CA SER A 44 -88.36 -52.63 16.05
C SER A 44 -88.54 -53.72 17.12
N PHE A 45 -87.53 -53.91 17.98
CA PHE A 45 -87.61 -54.85 19.12
C PHE A 45 -88.79 -54.56 20.05
N TRP A 46 -89.06 -53.27 20.32
CA TRP A 46 -90.15 -52.86 21.20
C TRP A 46 -91.53 -53.16 20.61
N GLU A 47 -91.68 -53.04 19.29
CA GLU A 47 -92.91 -53.44 18.59
C GLU A 47 -93.08 -54.96 18.64
N ALA A 48 -92.03 -55.72 18.33
CA ALA A 48 -92.05 -57.17 18.45
C ALA A 48 -92.41 -57.63 19.87
N LYS A 49 -91.84 -56.98 20.90
CA LYS A 49 -92.17 -57.23 22.30
C LYS A 49 -93.65 -56.96 22.61
N LYS A 50 -94.16 -55.78 22.22
CA LYS A 50 -95.57 -55.42 22.46
C LYS A 50 -96.54 -56.37 21.75
N MET A 51 -96.16 -56.88 20.58
CA MET A 51 -96.94 -57.88 19.86
C MET A 51 -96.98 -59.20 20.62
N LEU A 52 -95.84 -59.68 21.13
CA LEU A 52 -95.78 -60.88 21.96
C LEU A 52 -96.61 -60.72 23.25
N GLU A 53 -96.58 -59.55 23.88
CA GLU A 53 -97.45 -59.21 25.02
C GLU A 53 -98.94 -59.26 24.63
N THR A 54 -99.29 -58.76 23.43
CA THR A 54 -100.68 -58.81 22.90
C THR A 54 -101.15 -60.23 22.64
N LEU A 55 -100.23 -61.12 22.24
CA LEU A 55 -100.48 -62.55 22.07
C LEU A 55 -100.48 -63.33 23.40
N ALA A 56 -100.35 -62.65 24.55
CA ALA A 56 -100.20 -63.28 25.86
C ALA A 56 -99.00 -64.25 25.96
N VAL A 57 -97.93 -64.00 25.17
CA VAL A 57 -96.68 -64.75 25.25
C VAL A 57 -95.82 -64.19 26.37
N VAL A 58 -95.72 -64.92 27.48
CA VAL A 58 -94.88 -64.57 28.63
C VAL A 58 -93.53 -65.25 28.50
N PHE A 59 -92.46 -64.45 28.38
CA PHE A 59 -91.08 -64.91 28.25
C PHE A 59 -90.21 -64.30 29.36
N ASP A 60 -89.11 -64.99 29.72
CA ASP A 60 -88.21 -64.53 30.79
C ASP A 60 -87.15 -63.56 30.27
N HIS A 61 -86.63 -63.79 29.07
CA HIS A 61 -85.70 -62.88 28.40
C HIS A 61 -85.87 -62.87 26.89
N ALA A 62 -85.58 -61.73 26.28
CA ALA A 62 -85.63 -61.54 24.83
C ALA A 62 -84.41 -60.72 24.39
N ALA A 63 -83.75 -61.18 23.33
CA ALA A 63 -82.61 -60.50 22.72
C ALA A 63 -82.79 -60.45 21.20
N VAL A 64 -82.40 -59.33 20.59
CA VAL A 64 -82.35 -59.22 19.12
C VAL A 64 -81.06 -59.87 18.63
N LEU A 65 -81.18 -60.79 17.67
CA LEU A 65 -80.01 -61.36 17.02
C LEU A 65 -79.69 -60.54 15.76
N PRO A 66 -78.44 -60.07 15.60
CA PRO A 66 -78.01 -59.46 14.34
C PRO A 66 -77.98 -60.56 13.26
N SER A 67 -78.88 -60.48 12.28
CA SER A 67 -78.92 -61.41 11.15
C SER A 67 -78.36 -60.70 9.91
N PRO A 68 -77.12 -60.98 9.49
CA PRO A 68 -76.51 -60.33 8.33
C PRO A 68 -77.15 -60.77 7.00
N LYS A 69 -77.96 -61.83 6.99
CA LYS A 69 -78.51 -62.45 5.76
C LYS A 69 -79.93 -61.99 5.39
N LEU A 70 -80.60 -61.18 6.22
CA LEU A 70 -81.99 -60.76 5.98
C LEU A 70 -82.18 -59.27 6.31
N GLN A 71 -81.99 -58.39 5.31
CA GLN A 71 -82.32 -56.97 5.44
C GLN A 71 -83.84 -56.81 5.66
N GLY A 72 -84.24 -55.96 6.62
CA GLY A 72 -85.67 -55.68 6.89
C GLY A 72 -86.35 -56.59 7.90
N THR A 73 -85.72 -57.69 8.34
CA THR A 73 -86.32 -58.66 9.28
C THR A 73 -85.68 -58.57 10.65
N THR A 74 -86.50 -58.66 11.69
CA THR A 74 -86.02 -58.64 13.08
C THR A 74 -86.14 -60.03 13.65
N VAL A 75 -85.00 -60.65 13.97
CA VAL A 75 -84.96 -61.96 14.63
C VAL A 75 -84.82 -61.73 16.12
N VAL A 76 -85.82 -62.18 16.88
CA VAL A 76 -85.82 -62.10 18.34
C VAL A 76 -85.64 -63.51 18.90
N ALA A 77 -84.57 -63.70 19.67
CA ALA A 77 -84.38 -64.89 20.47
C ALA A 77 -85.09 -64.72 21.81
N LEU A 78 -86.07 -65.57 22.07
CA LEU A 78 -86.77 -65.67 23.35
C LEU A 78 -86.17 -66.80 24.18
N THR A 79 -85.97 -66.54 25.46
CA THR A 79 -85.52 -67.53 26.45
C THR A 79 -86.60 -67.69 27.51
N PHE A 80 -86.93 -68.94 27.81
CA PHE A 80 -87.89 -69.35 28.82
C PHE A 80 -87.19 -70.28 29.81
N PHE A 81 -87.42 -70.07 31.10
CA PHE A 81 -86.98 -70.99 32.16
C PHE A 81 -88.00 -72.10 32.38
N GLU A 82 -89.27 -71.83 32.07
CA GLU A 82 -90.36 -72.79 32.21
C GLU A 82 -90.71 -73.47 30.88
N ARG A 83 -90.70 -74.80 30.87
CA ARG A 83 -91.00 -75.56 29.64
C ARG A 83 -92.44 -75.34 29.17
N ALA A 84 -93.38 -75.25 30.11
CA ALA A 84 -94.79 -75.02 29.81
C ALA A 84 -95.02 -73.66 29.11
N ARG A 85 -94.28 -72.61 29.51
CA ARG A 85 -94.37 -71.28 28.87
C ARG A 85 -93.79 -71.29 27.47
N PHE A 86 -92.67 -71.99 27.27
CA PHE A 86 -92.08 -72.17 25.94
C PHE A 86 -93.05 -72.91 24.99
N GLU A 87 -93.63 -74.03 25.44
CA GLU A 87 -94.58 -74.81 24.64
C GLU A 87 -95.88 -74.03 24.38
N HIS A 88 -96.36 -73.26 25.35
CA HIS A 88 -97.49 -72.35 25.18
C HIS A 88 -97.18 -71.27 24.13
N ALA A 89 -96.05 -70.57 24.26
CA ALA A 89 -95.62 -69.55 23.31
C ALA A 89 -95.52 -70.08 21.88
N LEU A 90 -94.96 -71.28 21.73
CA LEU A 90 -94.86 -71.97 20.45
C LEU A 90 -96.24 -72.26 19.86
N ARG A 91 -97.13 -72.81 20.68
CA ARG A 91 -98.50 -73.13 20.27
C ARG A 91 -99.23 -71.86 19.82
N THR A 92 -99.15 -70.79 20.59
CA THR A 92 -99.77 -69.50 20.29
C THR A 92 -99.31 -68.94 18.94
N VAL A 93 -98.00 -68.95 18.66
CA VAL A 93 -97.47 -68.40 17.40
C VAL A 93 -97.79 -69.30 16.19
N ASN A 94 -97.77 -70.63 16.37
CA ASN A 94 -98.05 -71.57 15.29
C ASN A 94 -99.55 -71.69 14.94
N GLU A 95 -100.44 -71.56 15.93
CA GLU A 95 -101.90 -71.67 15.74
C GLU A 95 -102.56 -70.34 15.31
N MET A 96 -101.76 -69.27 15.14
CA MET A 96 -102.25 -67.99 14.66
C MET A 96 -102.75 -68.04 13.20
N PRO A 97 -103.94 -67.49 12.91
CA PRO A 97 -104.43 -67.41 11.54
C PRO A 97 -103.52 -66.52 10.69
N ASN A 98 -103.05 -67.05 9.56
CA ASN A 98 -102.15 -66.39 8.60
C ASN A 98 -100.80 -65.92 9.18
N HIS A 99 -100.41 -66.35 10.39
CA HIS A 99 -99.16 -65.95 11.06
C HIS A 99 -98.93 -64.42 11.13
N THR A 100 -99.98 -63.60 11.08
CA THR A 100 -99.88 -62.13 11.08
C THR A 100 -100.48 -61.52 12.34
N VAL A 101 -99.86 -60.46 12.85
CA VAL A 101 -100.36 -59.65 13.95
C VAL A 101 -100.31 -58.18 13.54
N TYR A 102 -101.38 -57.45 13.87
CA TYR A 102 -101.49 -56.03 13.57
C TYR A 102 -100.93 -55.20 14.73
N ALA A 103 -99.94 -54.35 14.45
CA ALA A 103 -99.38 -53.42 15.42
C ALA A 103 -99.30 -52.02 14.81
N ASN A 104 -99.89 -51.03 15.49
CA ASN A 104 -99.88 -49.61 15.08
C ASN A 104 -100.34 -49.38 13.61
N GLY A 105 -101.26 -50.20 13.11
CA GLY A 105 -101.84 -50.07 11.76
C GLY A 105 -101.10 -50.83 10.65
N ASP A 106 -99.98 -51.50 10.94
CA ASP A 106 -99.24 -52.35 9.99
C ASP A 106 -99.44 -53.84 10.29
N ALA A 107 -99.56 -54.67 9.25
CA ALA A 107 -99.55 -56.13 9.38
C ALA A 107 -98.11 -56.63 9.47
N ILE A 108 -97.78 -57.45 10.48
CA ILE A 108 -96.45 -58.02 10.66
C ILE A 108 -96.58 -59.55 10.74
N GLU A 109 -95.81 -60.24 9.91
CA GLU A 109 -95.71 -61.70 9.90
C GLU A 109 -94.73 -62.18 10.98
N ILE A 110 -95.15 -63.16 11.79
CA ILE A 110 -94.34 -63.80 12.83
C ILE A 110 -94.11 -65.26 12.42
N GLN A 111 -92.84 -65.66 12.24
CA GLN A 111 -92.47 -67.03 11.91
C GLN A 111 -91.51 -67.60 12.95
N VAL A 112 -91.63 -68.89 13.27
CA VAL A 112 -90.64 -69.59 14.07
C VAL A 112 -89.45 -69.95 13.16
N ALA A 113 -88.27 -69.39 13.44
CA ALA A 113 -87.08 -69.50 12.58
C ALA A 113 -86.39 -70.85 12.72
N GLU A 114 -86.10 -71.21 13.97
CA GLU A 114 -85.23 -72.30 14.35
C GLU A 114 -85.53 -72.58 15.82
N MET A 115 -85.74 -73.85 16.13
CA MET A 115 -86.01 -74.31 17.47
C MET A 115 -84.83 -75.16 17.91
N ASP A 116 -84.34 -74.90 19.10
CA ASP A 116 -83.38 -75.81 19.71
C ASP A 116 -84.15 -77.09 20.07
N ALA A 117 -83.91 -78.17 19.30
CA ALA A 117 -84.46 -79.48 19.60
C ALA A 117 -84.05 -79.87 21.03
N ALA A 118 -84.98 -80.44 21.80
CA ALA A 118 -84.68 -80.95 23.14
C ALA A 118 -83.39 -81.78 23.08
N ALA A 119 -82.32 -81.28 23.69
CA ALA A 119 -81.01 -81.91 23.62
C ALA A 119 -81.06 -83.27 24.32
N THR A 120 -81.42 -84.32 23.59
CA THR A 120 -81.39 -85.71 24.06
C THR A 120 -80.01 -86.34 23.91
N ALA A 121 -79.05 -85.66 23.27
CA ALA A 121 -77.68 -86.12 23.20
C ALA A 121 -76.95 -85.84 24.52
N SER A 122 -76.49 -86.91 25.17
CA SER A 122 -75.55 -86.78 26.29
C SER A 122 -74.26 -86.12 25.81
N PRO A 123 -73.69 -85.14 26.53
CA PRO A 123 -72.36 -84.60 26.23
C PRO A 123 -71.26 -85.67 26.35
N LEU A 124 -71.61 -86.82 26.92
CA LEU A 124 -70.81 -88.03 26.93
C LEU A 124 -71.11 -88.85 25.66
N PRO A 125 -70.14 -89.08 24.75
CA PRO A 125 -70.35 -89.95 23.61
C PRO A 125 -70.76 -91.36 24.09
N ALA A 126 -71.67 -92.02 23.36
CA ALA A 126 -72.25 -93.32 23.74
C ALA A 126 -71.20 -94.44 23.95
N ASN A 127 -69.99 -94.27 23.41
CA ASN A 127 -68.85 -95.17 23.62
C ASN A 127 -67.98 -94.85 24.85
N THR A 128 -68.50 -94.09 25.82
CA THR A 128 -67.80 -93.78 27.08
C THR A 128 -67.52 -95.00 27.97
N MET A 129 -68.06 -96.18 27.65
CA MET A 129 -67.71 -97.43 28.34
C MET A 129 -66.28 -97.93 28.06
N HIS A 130 -65.53 -97.32 27.14
CA HIS A 130 -64.13 -97.66 26.86
C HIS A 130 -63.18 -96.47 26.89
N PHE A 131 -63.35 -95.52 27.82
CA PHE A 131 -62.23 -94.65 28.19
C PHE A 131 -61.19 -95.47 28.96
N GLU A 132 -60.20 -96.02 28.25
CA GLU A 132 -59.04 -96.64 28.89
C GLU A 132 -58.28 -95.57 29.68
N LYS A 133 -58.33 -95.66 31.01
CA LYS A 133 -57.51 -94.91 31.99
C LYS A 133 -56.00 -94.91 31.69
N LYS A 134 -55.53 -95.61 30.66
CA LYS A 134 -54.12 -95.87 30.32
C LYS A 134 -53.66 -95.29 28.98
N MET A 135 -54.52 -94.68 28.17
CA MET A 135 -54.09 -94.00 26.93
C MET A 135 -53.49 -92.62 27.27
N LYS A 136 -52.21 -92.43 26.95
CA LYS A 136 -51.54 -91.13 27.04
C LYS A 136 -52.07 -90.22 25.92
N GLY A 137 -52.61 -89.08 26.29
CA GLY A 137 -53.05 -88.03 25.38
C GLY A 137 -54.48 -87.57 25.68
N CYS A 138 -55.46 -88.48 25.68
CA CYS A 138 -56.82 -88.13 26.10
C CYS A 138 -56.89 -87.99 27.63
N ARG A 139 -56.89 -86.77 28.16
CA ARG A 139 -57.09 -86.52 29.61
C ARG A 139 -58.60 -86.31 29.88
N PRO A 140 -59.35 -87.34 30.30
CA PRO A 140 -60.80 -87.20 30.53
C PRO A 140 -61.11 -86.38 31.79
N ASP A 141 -60.12 -85.71 32.38
CA ASP A 141 -60.19 -84.91 33.59
C ASP A 141 -60.28 -83.40 33.33
N THR A 142 -60.17 -82.95 32.06
CA THR A 142 -60.21 -81.52 31.71
C THR A 142 -61.50 -81.16 30.95
N VAL A 143 -62.11 -80.07 31.37
CA VAL A 143 -63.33 -79.52 30.77
C VAL A 143 -63.07 -78.09 30.31
N HIS A 144 -63.54 -77.77 29.11
CA HIS A 144 -63.50 -76.43 28.54
C HIS A 144 -64.88 -75.79 28.67
N LEU A 145 -64.94 -74.62 29.31
CA LEU A 145 -66.16 -73.83 29.44
C LEU A 145 -65.97 -72.49 28.74
N ARG A 146 -66.88 -72.17 27.82
CA ARG A 146 -66.77 -70.98 26.96
C ARG A 146 -67.70 -69.84 27.37
N GLY A 147 -67.26 -68.61 27.14
CA GLY A 147 -68.09 -67.40 27.12
C GLY A 147 -68.51 -66.87 28.49
N LEU A 148 -67.70 -67.07 29.54
CA LEU A 148 -68.02 -66.55 30.88
C LEU A 148 -67.76 -65.03 30.97
N PRO A 149 -68.62 -64.24 31.67
CA PRO A 149 -68.40 -62.80 31.83
C PRO A 149 -67.28 -62.49 32.83
N ALA A 150 -66.25 -61.79 32.38
CA ALA A 150 -65.06 -61.49 33.18
C ALA A 150 -65.39 -60.77 34.51
N LYS A 151 -66.33 -59.82 34.47
CA LYS A 151 -66.78 -59.05 35.65
C LYS A 151 -67.46 -59.89 36.73
N TRP A 152 -68.06 -61.03 36.39
CA TRP A 152 -68.76 -61.88 37.36
C TRP A 152 -67.80 -62.76 38.16
N PHE A 153 -66.59 -62.99 37.63
CA PHE A 153 -65.62 -63.92 38.19
C PHE A 153 -64.29 -63.26 38.57
N ASP A 154 -64.26 -61.93 38.66
CA ASP A 154 -63.07 -61.10 38.95
C ASP A 154 -61.88 -61.38 38.00
N VAL A 155 -62.16 -61.64 36.73
CA VAL A 155 -61.14 -61.84 35.69
C VAL A 155 -60.81 -60.49 35.05
N ASN A 156 -59.53 -60.13 35.02
CA ASN A 156 -59.06 -58.96 34.28
C ASN A 156 -58.59 -59.38 32.89
N THR A 157 -59.38 -59.06 31.87
CA THR A 157 -59.08 -59.41 30.47
C THR A 157 -57.92 -58.59 29.88
N ALA A 158 -57.56 -57.44 30.48
CA ALA A 158 -56.39 -56.66 30.05
C ALA A 158 -55.08 -57.41 30.33
N ASP A 159 -55.10 -58.32 31.30
CA ASP A 159 -53.96 -59.15 31.68
C ASP A 159 -53.75 -60.34 30.74
N PHE A 160 -54.56 -60.50 29.68
CA PHE A 160 -54.37 -61.58 28.71
C PHE A 160 -53.04 -61.51 27.95
N ALA A 161 -52.40 -60.33 27.91
CA ALA A 161 -51.06 -60.15 27.38
C ALA A 161 -49.95 -60.77 28.26
N ASP A 162 -50.18 -60.82 29.59
CA ASP A 162 -49.23 -61.26 30.61
C ASP A 162 -49.72 -62.53 31.34
N LEU A 163 -50.33 -63.45 30.59
CA LEU A 163 -51.09 -64.61 31.11
C LEU A 163 -50.32 -65.40 32.19
N ASP A 164 -49.01 -65.63 32.02
CA ASP A 164 -48.25 -66.53 32.90
C ASP A 164 -47.94 -65.97 34.31
N ALA A 165 -47.83 -64.65 34.47
CA ALA A 165 -47.51 -64.06 35.78
C ALA A 165 -48.68 -64.17 36.78
N LYS A 166 -49.91 -64.38 36.27
CA LYS A 166 -51.15 -64.40 37.07
C LYS A 166 -51.97 -65.69 36.93
N LEU A 167 -51.51 -66.70 36.17
CA LEU A 167 -52.11 -68.06 36.16
C LEU A 167 -52.24 -68.67 37.57
N THR A 168 -51.31 -68.34 38.47
CA THR A 168 -51.34 -68.77 39.88
C THR A 168 -52.46 -68.12 40.69
N HIS A 169 -52.93 -66.93 40.31
CA HIS A 169 -54.00 -66.22 41.01
C HIS A 169 -55.33 -66.97 40.89
N TYR A 170 -55.69 -67.43 39.69
CA TYR A 170 -56.96 -68.12 39.45
C TYR A 170 -57.00 -69.54 40.03
N ASN A 171 -55.83 -70.17 40.14
CA ASN A 171 -55.62 -71.47 40.80
C ASN A 171 -55.68 -71.41 42.33
N HIS A 172 -55.66 -70.21 42.93
CA HIS A 172 -55.69 -70.06 44.37
C HIS A 172 -57.04 -70.51 44.94
N ALA A 173 -57.04 -71.28 46.03
CA ALA A 173 -58.27 -71.84 46.62
C ALA A 173 -59.27 -70.77 47.10
N ALA A 174 -58.81 -69.56 47.38
CA ALA A 174 -59.67 -68.42 47.74
C ALA A 174 -60.31 -67.71 46.52
N HIS A 175 -59.89 -68.02 45.30
CA HIS A 175 -60.41 -67.39 44.10
C HIS A 175 -61.83 -67.90 43.78
N LYS A 176 -62.72 -67.01 43.33
CA LYS A 176 -64.12 -67.34 43.01
C LYS A 176 -64.24 -68.52 42.04
N LEU A 177 -63.47 -68.52 40.95
CA LEU A 177 -63.46 -69.63 39.98
C LEU A 177 -63.10 -70.98 40.62
N SER A 178 -62.02 -71.03 41.41
CA SER A 178 -61.60 -72.25 42.07
C SER A 178 -62.64 -72.76 43.07
N GLN A 179 -63.27 -71.88 43.85
CA GLN A 179 -64.35 -72.25 44.78
C GLN A 179 -65.59 -72.80 44.06
N LEU A 180 -65.96 -72.18 42.94
CA LEU A 180 -67.16 -72.55 42.17
C LEU A 180 -67.02 -73.89 41.48
N PHE A 181 -65.86 -74.19 40.89
CA PHE A 181 -65.64 -75.48 40.26
C PHE A 181 -65.35 -76.59 41.29
N ALA A 182 -64.83 -76.25 42.47
CA ALA A 182 -64.62 -77.21 43.56
C ALA A 182 -65.92 -77.88 44.05
N LEU A 183 -67.09 -77.28 43.79
CA LEU A 183 -68.41 -77.86 44.08
C LEU A 183 -68.64 -79.21 43.38
N PHE A 184 -67.99 -79.45 42.24
CA PHE A 184 -68.08 -80.70 41.48
C PHE A 184 -66.99 -81.70 41.87
N GLY A 185 -65.95 -81.24 42.58
CA GLY A 185 -64.89 -82.05 43.19
C GLY A 185 -63.52 -81.39 43.15
N ALA A 186 -62.49 -82.11 43.60
CA ALA A 186 -61.15 -81.54 43.78
C ALA A 186 -60.51 -81.13 42.44
N LEU A 187 -60.04 -79.89 42.37
CA LEU A 187 -59.39 -79.32 41.20
C LEU A 187 -57.88 -79.60 41.20
N ALA A 188 -57.32 -79.82 40.02
CA ALA A 188 -55.88 -79.92 39.77
C ALA A 188 -55.34 -78.60 39.21
N HIS A 189 -56.03 -78.03 38.22
CA HIS A 189 -55.63 -76.79 37.58
C HIS A 189 -56.83 -76.04 36.97
N VAL A 190 -56.77 -74.72 36.96
CA VAL A 190 -57.71 -73.80 36.33
C VAL A 190 -56.90 -72.79 35.54
N GLU A 191 -57.12 -72.74 34.22
CA GLU A 191 -56.47 -71.79 33.32
C GLU A 191 -57.53 -70.95 32.62
N VAL A 192 -57.41 -69.63 32.78
CA VAL A 192 -58.27 -68.64 32.12
C VAL A 192 -57.60 -68.20 30.83
N VAL A 193 -58.33 -68.26 29.72
CA VAL A 193 -57.83 -67.95 28.39
C VAL A 193 -58.73 -66.93 27.68
N PRO A 194 -58.19 -66.17 26.71
CA PRO A 194 -59.04 -65.36 25.85
C PRO A 194 -60.01 -66.26 25.07
N PRO A 195 -61.21 -65.76 24.75
CA PRO A 195 -62.24 -66.57 24.10
C PRO A 195 -61.82 -67.00 22.68
N GLU A 196 -62.03 -68.28 22.34
CA GLU A 196 -61.42 -68.95 21.17
C GLU A 196 -61.94 -68.43 19.80
N ASP A 197 -63.15 -67.87 19.76
CA ASP A 197 -63.86 -67.50 18.52
C ASP A 197 -63.93 -65.98 18.24
N VAL A 198 -63.11 -65.15 18.91
CA VAL A 198 -63.33 -63.68 18.96
C VAL A 198 -62.17 -62.86 18.38
N ALA A 199 -61.36 -63.47 17.50
CA ALA A 199 -60.21 -62.81 16.88
C ALA A 199 -60.56 -61.49 16.15
N ASP A 200 -61.82 -61.29 15.75
CA ASP A 200 -62.26 -60.11 14.97
C ASP A 200 -63.18 -59.13 15.73
N ASP A 201 -63.60 -59.42 16.98
CA ASP A 201 -64.59 -58.60 17.70
C ASP A 201 -64.02 -58.11 19.05
N GLY A 202 -63.13 -57.11 18.99
CA GLY A 202 -62.31 -56.64 20.12
C GLY A 202 -63.10 -56.21 21.38
N ILE A 203 -64.40 -55.93 21.26
CA ILE A 203 -65.26 -55.61 22.42
C ILE A 203 -65.62 -56.89 23.20
N LEU A 204 -65.92 -58.00 22.55
CA LEU A 204 -66.30 -59.25 23.22
C LEU A 204 -65.10 -59.90 23.93
N ALA A 205 -63.89 -59.78 23.36
CA ALA A 205 -62.64 -60.24 23.95
C ALA A 205 -62.23 -59.49 25.24
N THR A 206 -62.77 -58.29 25.48
CA THR A 206 -62.52 -57.51 26.71
C THR A 206 -63.57 -57.72 27.80
N VAL A 207 -64.62 -58.50 27.54
CA VAL A 207 -65.75 -58.67 28.47
C VAL A 207 -65.99 -60.13 28.84
N HIS A 208 -65.60 -61.09 27.99
CA HIS A 208 -65.75 -62.52 28.22
C HIS A 208 -64.41 -63.25 28.25
N PHE A 209 -64.39 -64.43 28.84
CA PHE A 209 -63.26 -65.34 28.88
C PHE A 209 -63.71 -66.79 28.76
N ASP A 210 -62.79 -67.64 28.32
CA ASP A 210 -62.94 -69.09 28.34
C ASP A 210 -62.08 -69.66 29.46
N VAL A 211 -62.46 -70.81 29.99
CA VAL A 211 -61.74 -71.45 31.10
C VAL A 211 -61.58 -72.95 30.88
N TYR A 212 -60.35 -73.41 31.05
CA TYR A 212 -60.01 -74.83 31.13
C TYR A 212 -59.91 -75.23 32.59
N VAL A 213 -60.71 -76.21 33.00
CA VAL A 213 -60.77 -76.72 34.37
C VAL A 213 -60.38 -78.19 34.37
N GLN A 214 -59.30 -78.50 35.06
CA GLN A 214 -58.82 -79.86 35.25
C GLN A 214 -59.17 -80.35 36.65
N PHE A 215 -59.90 -81.45 36.73
CA PHE A 215 -60.27 -82.14 37.96
C PHE A 215 -59.26 -83.23 38.32
N LYS A 216 -59.18 -83.61 39.59
CA LYS A 216 -58.35 -84.75 40.04
C LYS A 216 -59.04 -86.10 39.82
N ALA A 217 -60.37 -86.11 39.74
CA ALA A 217 -61.17 -87.31 39.61
C ALA A 217 -62.14 -87.20 38.42
N TYR A 218 -62.24 -88.28 37.64
CA TYR A 218 -63.15 -88.35 36.49
C TYR A 218 -64.63 -88.18 36.89
N GLU A 219 -65.00 -88.66 38.07
CA GLU A 219 -66.36 -88.52 38.61
C GLU A 219 -66.79 -87.04 38.70
N SER A 220 -65.84 -86.13 38.96
CA SER A 220 -66.09 -84.69 38.99
C SER A 220 -66.37 -84.11 37.61
N VAL A 221 -65.70 -84.64 36.56
CA VAL A 221 -65.99 -84.29 35.17
C VAL A 221 -67.38 -84.77 34.77
N VAL A 222 -67.74 -86.00 35.15
CA VAL A 222 -69.09 -86.51 34.91
C VAL A 222 -70.14 -85.67 35.66
N ALA A 223 -69.87 -85.29 36.91
CA ALA A 223 -70.77 -84.47 37.71
C ALA A 223 -71.01 -83.08 37.11
N ILE A 224 -69.95 -82.39 36.66
CA ILE A 224 -70.11 -81.07 36.04
C ILE A 224 -70.78 -81.17 34.67
N LEU A 225 -70.43 -82.17 33.84
CA LEU A 225 -71.06 -82.37 32.55
C LEU A 225 -72.55 -82.72 32.68
N GLN A 226 -72.93 -83.52 33.68
CA GLN A 226 -74.33 -83.83 33.98
C GLN A 226 -75.10 -82.62 34.53
N CYS A 227 -74.49 -81.82 35.39
CA CYS A 227 -75.06 -80.57 35.92
C CYS A 227 -75.31 -79.56 34.79
N MET A 228 -74.34 -79.45 33.88
CA MET A 228 -74.35 -78.51 32.77
C MET A 228 -74.93 -79.12 31.48
N GLN A 229 -75.51 -80.33 31.56
CA GLN A 229 -76.09 -81.03 30.42
C GLN A 229 -77.37 -80.35 29.94
N GLY A 230 -77.49 -80.20 28.62
CA GLY A 230 -78.63 -79.53 27.99
C GLY A 230 -78.39 -78.04 27.81
N GLN A 231 -79.43 -77.31 27.40
CA GLN A 231 -79.33 -75.86 27.24
C GLN A 231 -79.36 -75.19 28.60
N ARG A 232 -78.18 -74.79 29.08
CA ARG A 232 -77.99 -74.14 30.37
C ARG A 232 -77.62 -72.69 30.17
N VAL A 233 -78.15 -71.84 31.05
CA VAL A 233 -77.75 -70.44 31.10
C VAL A 233 -77.35 -70.04 32.49
N LEU A 234 -76.40 -69.12 32.56
CA LEU A 234 -76.02 -68.42 33.75
C LEU A 234 -76.79 -67.11 33.83
N CYS A 235 -77.48 -66.89 34.94
CA CYS A 235 -78.14 -65.62 35.24
C CYS A 235 -77.74 -65.12 36.63
N HIS A 236 -77.89 -63.82 36.84
CA HIS A 236 -77.58 -63.17 38.12
C HIS A 236 -78.88 -62.70 38.77
N THR A 237 -79.09 -63.01 40.05
CA THR A 237 -80.33 -62.66 40.79
C THR A 237 -80.58 -61.16 40.85
N ALA A 238 -79.54 -60.35 41.03
CA ALA A 238 -79.63 -58.88 41.01
C ALA A 238 -79.75 -58.24 39.61
N HIS A 239 -79.37 -58.96 38.53
CA HIS A 239 -79.38 -58.44 37.16
C HIS A 239 -80.08 -59.43 36.21
N PRO A 240 -81.41 -59.58 36.33
CA PRO A 240 -82.17 -60.61 35.60
C PRO A 240 -82.20 -60.40 34.08
N LYS A 241 -81.70 -59.26 33.59
CA LYS A 241 -81.68 -58.90 32.16
C LYS A 241 -80.49 -59.46 31.40
N LEU A 242 -79.44 -59.92 32.08
CA LEU A 242 -78.26 -60.50 31.44
C LEU A 242 -78.25 -62.01 31.63
N ILE A 243 -78.29 -62.75 30.53
CA ILE A 243 -78.27 -64.21 30.51
C ILE A 243 -77.14 -64.65 29.61
N VAL A 244 -76.28 -65.53 30.11
CA VAL A 244 -75.13 -66.04 29.37
C VAL A 244 -75.34 -67.51 29.04
N PRO A 245 -75.31 -67.91 27.75
CA PRO A 245 -75.26 -69.33 27.38
C PRO A 245 -74.02 -69.98 27.96
N LEU A 246 -74.21 -71.09 28.69
CA LEU A 246 -73.09 -71.92 29.09
C LEU A 246 -72.86 -72.99 28.03
N SER A 247 -71.65 -73.02 27.46
CA SER A 247 -71.20 -74.09 26.58
C SER A 247 -70.05 -74.82 27.27
N ILE A 248 -70.29 -76.09 27.59
CA ILE A 248 -69.31 -76.96 28.24
C ILE A 248 -68.95 -78.11 27.32
N GLN A 249 -67.66 -78.37 27.17
CA GLN A 249 -67.15 -79.45 26.32
C GLN A 249 -66.00 -80.17 27.03
N LEU A 250 -65.87 -81.47 26.78
CA LEU A 250 -64.67 -82.19 27.20
C LEU A 250 -63.48 -81.70 26.36
N ASP A 251 -62.37 -81.37 27.01
CA ASP A 251 -61.17 -80.97 26.27
C ASP A 251 -60.57 -82.18 25.54
N THR A 252 -60.49 -82.08 24.22
CA THR A 252 -59.85 -83.08 23.35
C THR A 252 -58.51 -82.60 22.80
N THR A 253 -58.12 -81.35 23.09
CA THR A 253 -56.94 -80.68 22.52
C THR A 253 -55.68 -80.80 23.37
N GLU A 254 -55.79 -81.44 24.55
CA GLU A 254 -54.69 -81.56 25.50
C GLU A 254 -54.14 -80.20 25.95
N TYR A 255 -55.00 -79.20 26.09
CA TYR A 255 -54.57 -77.82 26.31
C TYR A 255 -53.73 -77.67 27.59
N LEU A 256 -54.14 -78.36 28.64
CA LEU A 256 -53.48 -78.43 29.96
C LEU A 256 -52.46 -79.57 30.08
N SER A 257 -51.96 -80.12 28.98
CA SER A 257 -50.86 -81.09 29.02
C SER A 257 -49.51 -80.41 29.28
N ASP A 258 -48.60 -81.11 29.97
CA ASP A 258 -47.26 -80.60 30.28
C ASP A 258 -46.47 -80.23 29.01
N ALA A 259 -46.70 -80.94 27.90
CA ALA A 259 -46.04 -80.69 26.62
C ALA A 259 -46.49 -79.35 26.02
N ASN A 260 -47.80 -79.13 25.93
CA ASN A 260 -48.37 -77.91 25.38
C ASN A 260 -48.06 -76.69 26.27
N ILE A 261 -48.07 -76.84 27.59
CA ILE A 261 -47.65 -75.80 28.53
C ILE A 261 -46.19 -75.39 28.27
N ARG A 262 -45.27 -76.35 28.10
CA ARG A 262 -43.85 -76.06 27.81
C ARG A 262 -43.65 -75.38 26.46
N GLN A 263 -44.35 -75.85 25.43
CA GLN A 263 -44.27 -75.25 24.09
C GLN A 263 -44.74 -73.79 24.09
N ARG A 264 -45.86 -73.49 24.77
CA ARG A 264 -46.36 -72.11 24.93
C ARG A 264 -45.37 -71.23 25.68
N ARG A 265 -44.73 -71.74 26.74
CA ARG A 265 -43.68 -71.00 27.47
C ARG A 265 -42.47 -70.68 26.59
N PHE A 266 -41.97 -71.64 25.82
CA PHE A 266 -40.82 -71.44 24.94
C PHE A 266 -41.11 -70.43 23.82
N ALA A 267 -42.25 -70.54 23.14
CA ALA A 267 -42.63 -69.62 22.06
C ALA A 267 -42.82 -68.17 22.53
N ARG A 268 -43.12 -67.96 23.82
CA ARG A 268 -43.24 -66.63 24.44
C ARG A 268 -41.88 -66.03 24.77
N GLU A 269 -40.97 -66.82 25.35
CA GLU A 269 -39.62 -66.33 25.67
C GLU A 269 -38.88 -65.88 24.40
N GLN A 270 -39.02 -66.61 23.29
CA GLN A 270 -38.48 -66.22 21.99
C GLN A 270 -39.04 -64.88 21.50
N ARG A 271 -40.35 -64.65 21.62
CA ARG A 271 -40.98 -63.37 21.25
C ARG A 271 -40.47 -62.20 22.12
N ARG A 272 -40.30 -62.42 23.42
CA ARG A 272 -39.78 -61.41 24.34
C ARG A 272 -38.36 -60.99 23.98
N ILE A 273 -37.49 -61.96 23.69
CA ILE A 273 -36.12 -61.72 23.24
C ILE A 273 -36.14 -60.90 21.93
N GLN A 274 -36.94 -61.30 20.95
CA GLN A 274 -37.03 -60.60 19.66
C GLN A 274 -37.47 -59.12 19.82
N GLN A 275 -38.49 -58.85 20.62
CA GLN A 275 -38.95 -57.48 20.89
C GLN A 275 -37.86 -56.63 21.56
N THR A 276 -37.09 -57.20 22.50
CA THR A 276 -35.98 -56.47 23.13
C THR A 276 -34.87 -56.13 22.15
N HIS A 277 -34.58 -57.01 21.18
CA HIS A 277 -33.60 -56.73 20.12
C HIS A 277 -34.10 -55.63 19.17
N GLU A 278 -35.36 -55.68 18.74
CA GLU A 278 -35.95 -54.67 17.85
C GLU A 278 -35.97 -53.27 18.50
N LEU A 279 -36.30 -53.18 19.80
CA LEU A 279 -36.25 -51.93 20.55
C LEU A 279 -34.82 -51.38 20.66
N ALA A 280 -33.83 -52.24 20.93
CA ALA A 280 -32.43 -51.83 21.01
C ALA A 280 -31.89 -51.33 19.66
N GLU A 281 -32.25 -51.99 18.55
CA GLU A 281 -31.89 -51.52 17.21
C GLU A 281 -32.55 -50.19 16.85
N ALA A 282 -33.83 -50.00 17.20
CA ALA A 282 -34.52 -48.74 16.98
C ALA A 282 -33.86 -47.59 17.76
N GLU A 283 -33.45 -47.83 19.01
CA GLU A 283 -32.74 -46.85 19.83
C GLU A 283 -31.36 -46.51 19.24
N GLN A 284 -30.61 -47.50 18.74
CA GLN A 284 -29.33 -47.26 18.07
C GLN A 284 -29.50 -46.46 16.78
N ARG A 285 -30.51 -46.76 15.95
CA ARG A 285 -30.81 -46.00 14.73
C ARG A 285 -31.21 -44.56 15.05
N ALA A 286 -32.02 -44.34 16.09
CA ALA A 286 -32.38 -43.00 16.55
C ALA A 286 -31.16 -42.19 17.02
N LYS A 287 -30.24 -42.82 17.77
CA LYS A 287 -28.97 -42.20 18.19
C LYS A 287 -28.07 -41.86 17.00
N ALA A 288 -27.99 -42.74 16.00
CA ALA A 288 -27.19 -42.49 14.80
C ALA A 288 -27.72 -41.31 13.98
N VAL A 289 -29.04 -41.22 13.76
CA VAL A 289 -29.67 -40.09 13.07
C VAL A 289 -29.49 -38.79 13.86
N ALA A 290 -29.64 -38.81 15.19
CA ALA A 290 -29.39 -37.65 16.02
C ALA A 290 -27.92 -37.18 15.98
N ALA A 291 -26.97 -38.12 15.95
CA ALA A 291 -25.55 -37.82 15.80
C ALA A 291 -25.22 -37.23 14.42
N GLU A 292 -25.84 -37.73 13.35
CA GLU A 292 -25.68 -37.18 11.98
C GLU A 292 -26.20 -35.74 11.90
N ILE A 293 -27.38 -35.47 12.47
CA ILE A 293 -27.96 -34.12 12.53
C ILE A 293 -27.07 -33.18 13.34
N ALA A 294 -26.54 -33.63 14.49
CA ALA A 294 -25.63 -32.83 15.30
C ALA A 294 -24.32 -32.51 14.56
N ALA A 295 -23.74 -33.50 13.86
CA ALA A 295 -22.54 -33.30 13.06
C ALA A 295 -22.77 -32.33 11.89
N ALA A 296 -23.91 -32.47 11.18
CA ALA A 296 -24.28 -31.55 10.10
C ALA A 296 -24.49 -30.12 10.62
N THR A 297 -25.13 -29.96 11.79
CA THR A 297 -25.34 -28.64 12.42
C THR A 297 -24.01 -27.98 12.79
N ALA A 298 -23.07 -28.73 13.37
CA ALA A 298 -21.74 -28.22 13.71
C ALA A 298 -20.92 -27.82 12.47
N ALA A 299 -21.10 -28.50 11.33
CA ALA A 299 -20.40 -28.18 10.09
C ALA A 299 -20.94 -26.92 9.37
N ILE A 300 -22.19 -26.54 9.60
CA ILE A 300 -22.81 -25.34 8.97
C ILE A 300 -22.19 -24.04 9.51
N GLU A 301 -21.88 -23.98 10.80
CA GLU A 301 -21.39 -22.77 11.46
C GLU A 301 -20.08 -22.18 10.87
N PRO A 302 -19.01 -22.97 10.64
CA PRO A 302 -17.80 -22.45 9.99
C PRO A 302 -18.05 -22.04 8.52
N LEU A 303 -18.93 -22.72 7.79
CA LEU A 303 -19.30 -22.35 6.42
C LEU A 303 -20.07 -21.03 6.38
N ALA A 304 -20.97 -20.81 7.34
CA ALA A 304 -21.65 -19.52 7.52
C ALA A 304 -20.67 -18.38 7.83
N GLY A 305 -19.63 -18.66 8.64
CA GLY A 305 -18.55 -17.71 8.91
C GLY A 305 -17.77 -17.33 7.66
N ARG A 306 -17.37 -18.32 6.84
CA ARG A 306 -16.71 -18.08 5.55
C ARG A 306 -17.58 -17.27 4.59
N LEU A 307 -18.87 -17.58 4.49
CA LEU A 307 -19.80 -16.83 3.63
C LEU A 307 -19.87 -15.35 4.03
N LYS A 308 -19.93 -15.04 5.33
CA LYS A 308 -19.90 -13.64 5.82
C LYS A 308 -18.61 -12.91 5.44
N VAL A 309 -17.46 -13.58 5.54
CA VAL A 309 -16.17 -12.99 5.13
C VAL A 309 -16.15 -12.74 3.63
N ALA A 310 -16.65 -13.69 2.83
CA ALA A 310 -16.74 -13.55 1.38
C ALA A 310 -17.73 -12.45 0.96
N GLU A 311 -18.85 -12.29 1.67
CA GLU A 311 -19.82 -11.21 1.48
C GLU A 311 -19.19 -9.85 1.78
N ALA A 312 -18.50 -9.69 2.91
CA ALA A 312 -17.79 -8.46 3.24
C ALA A 312 -16.70 -8.11 2.21
N HIS A 313 -16.01 -9.13 1.68
CA HIS A 313 -15.04 -8.95 0.61
C HIS A 313 -15.71 -8.47 -0.69
N ALA A 314 -16.86 -9.05 -1.04
CA ALA A 314 -17.66 -8.63 -2.19
C ALA A 314 -18.19 -7.19 -2.05
N GLU A 315 -18.63 -6.79 -0.85
CA GLU A 315 -19.07 -5.42 -0.56
C GLU A 315 -17.93 -4.40 -0.69
N ALA A 316 -16.72 -4.75 -0.26
CA ALA A 316 -15.53 -3.91 -0.45
C ALA A 316 -15.15 -3.76 -1.94
N ALA A 317 -15.54 -4.73 -2.79
CA ALA A 317 -15.31 -4.74 -4.22
C ALA A 317 -16.38 -3.94 -5.01
N VAL A 318 -16.66 -2.71 -4.58
CA VAL A 318 -17.74 -1.81 -5.03
C VAL A 318 -17.82 -1.64 -6.56
N ASP A 319 -16.70 -1.74 -7.29
CA ASP A 319 -16.63 -1.50 -8.74
C ASP A 319 -16.73 -2.78 -9.60
N GLY A 320 -16.89 -3.96 -9.00
CA GLY A 320 -16.78 -5.27 -9.67
C GLY A 320 -18.00 -6.19 -9.62
N VAL A 321 -19.13 -5.71 -9.07
CA VAL A 321 -20.35 -6.51 -8.91
C VAL A 321 -20.94 -6.87 -10.28
N ASP A 322 -20.68 -8.07 -10.77
CA ASP A 322 -21.31 -8.60 -11.98
C ASP A 322 -22.57 -9.43 -11.64
N ALA A 323 -23.45 -9.60 -12.64
CA ALA A 323 -24.70 -10.34 -12.45
C ALA A 323 -24.47 -11.77 -11.94
N LYS A 324 -23.35 -12.38 -12.35
CA LYS A 324 -22.97 -13.74 -11.96
C LYS A 324 -22.58 -13.82 -10.48
N MET A 325 -21.86 -12.84 -9.95
CA MET A 325 -21.52 -12.75 -8.52
C MET A 325 -22.78 -12.65 -7.66
N ILE A 326 -23.76 -11.84 -8.08
CA ILE A 326 -25.05 -11.72 -7.38
C ILE A 326 -25.80 -13.05 -7.38
N GLU A 327 -25.84 -13.76 -8.51
CA GLU A 327 -26.47 -15.09 -8.58
C GLU A 327 -25.79 -16.11 -7.67
N LEU A 328 -24.46 -16.19 -7.71
CA LEU A 328 -23.69 -17.12 -6.86
C LEU A 328 -23.88 -16.83 -5.36
N LEU A 329 -23.88 -15.54 -4.97
CA LEU A 329 -24.17 -15.15 -3.59
C LEU A 329 -25.59 -15.55 -3.17
N LYS A 330 -26.59 -15.33 -4.03
CA LYS A 330 -27.97 -15.77 -3.77
C LYS A 330 -28.07 -17.29 -3.61
N HIS A 331 -27.34 -18.05 -4.44
CA HIS A 331 -27.28 -19.51 -4.32
C HIS A 331 -26.63 -19.95 -3.00
N ALA A 332 -25.53 -19.32 -2.58
CA ALA A 332 -24.86 -19.64 -1.32
C ALA A 332 -25.71 -19.27 -0.10
N LEU A 333 -26.36 -18.09 -0.09
CA LEU A 333 -27.28 -17.68 0.96
C LEU A 333 -28.52 -18.59 1.04
N GLY A 334 -29.08 -18.96 -0.11
CA GLY A 334 -30.21 -19.90 -0.18
C GLY A 334 -29.84 -21.31 0.30
N ALA A 335 -28.64 -21.80 -0.04
CA ALA A 335 -28.13 -23.08 0.45
C ALA A 335 -27.88 -23.04 1.97
N LEU A 336 -27.41 -21.92 2.52
CA LEU A 336 -27.21 -21.74 3.95
C LEU A 336 -28.54 -21.77 4.72
N ASP A 337 -29.54 -21.03 4.25
CA ASP A 337 -30.89 -21.02 4.85
C ASP A 337 -31.54 -22.43 4.79
N ALA A 338 -31.39 -23.13 3.67
CA ALA A 338 -31.87 -24.50 3.53
C ALA A 338 -31.16 -25.48 4.50
N ALA A 339 -29.84 -25.38 4.64
CA ALA A 339 -29.06 -26.21 5.54
C ALA A 339 -29.37 -25.93 7.02
N GLN A 340 -29.61 -24.68 7.40
CA GLN A 340 -30.00 -24.31 8.76
C GLN A 340 -31.41 -24.81 9.14
N LYS A 341 -32.35 -24.80 8.19
CA LYS A 341 -33.71 -25.32 8.40
C LYS A 341 -33.76 -26.85 8.51
N ALA A 342 -32.92 -27.54 7.74
CA ALA A 342 -32.87 -29.00 7.68
C ALA A 342 -31.42 -29.52 7.65
N PRO A 343 -30.73 -29.55 8.80
CA PRO A 343 -29.34 -29.98 8.88
C PRO A 343 -29.20 -31.44 8.45
N SER A 344 -28.43 -31.63 7.37
CA SER A 344 -28.12 -32.93 6.79
C SER A 344 -26.75 -32.88 6.13
N THR A 345 -26.09 -34.03 6.02
CA THR A 345 -24.81 -34.20 5.33
C THR A 345 -24.85 -33.63 3.90
N ARG A 346 -25.89 -33.99 3.15
CA ARG A 346 -26.12 -33.46 1.79
C ARG A 346 -26.33 -31.94 1.76
N GLY A 347 -26.99 -31.36 2.76
CA GLY A 347 -27.19 -29.91 2.86
C GLY A 347 -25.87 -29.16 3.05
N VAL A 348 -24.95 -29.71 3.86
CA VAL A 348 -23.59 -29.19 4.06
C VAL A 348 -22.79 -29.21 2.77
N GLU A 349 -22.81 -30.32 2.03
CA GLU A 349 -22.10 -30.46 0.74
C GLU A 349 -22.58 -29.44 -0.30
N VAL A 350 -23.89 -29.22 -0.39
CA VAL A 350 -24.48 -28.23 -1.32
C VAL A 350 -24.06 -26.81 -0.94
N LEU A 351 -24.07 -26.47 0.35
CA LEU A 351 -23.60 -25.18 0.85
C LEU A 351 -22.12 -24.96 0.53
N GLU A 352 -21.28 -25.97 0.78
CA GLU A 352 -19.84 -25.87 0.54
C GLU A 352 -19.52 -25.69 -0.95
N LEU A 353 -20.22 -26.39 -1.84
CA LEU A 353 -20.08 -26.23 -3.29
C LEU A 353 -20.54 -24.85 -3.78
N ALA A 354 -21.66 -24.35 -3.26
CA ALA A 354 -22.17 -23.02 -3.61
C ALA A 354 -21.22 -21.91 -3.14
N LEU A 355 -20.72 -22.02 -1.90
CA LEU A 355 -19.72 -21.10 -1.34
C LEU A 355 -18.41 -21.14 -2.13
N GLY A 356 -17.89 -22.32 -2.45
CA GLY A 356 -16.66 -22.47 -3.24
C GLY A 356 -16.78 -21.86 -4.64
N GLY A 357 -17.95 -21.97 -5.27
CA GLY A 357 -18.25 -21.30 -6.55
C GLY A 357 -18.21 -19.77 -6.43
N PHE A 358 -18.80 -19.22 -5.35
CA PHE A 358 -18.78 -17.79 -5.06
C PHE A 358 -17.36 -17.26 -4.78
N GLU A 359 -16.61 -17.92 -3.89
CA GLU A 359 -15.22 -17.56 -3.55
C GLU A 359 -14.29 -17.60 -4.77
N SER A 360 -14.46 -18.60 -5.64
CA SER A 360 -13.65 -18.73 -6.86
C SER A 360 -13.92 -17.59 -7.86
N HIS A 361 -15.18 -17.17 -7.99
CA HIS A 361 -15.55 -16.06 -8.86
C HIS A 361 -15.06 -14.72 -8.30
N LEU A 362 -15.13 -14.51 -6.99
CA LEU A 362 -14.52 -13.34 -6.32
C LEU A 362 -13.03 -13.25 -6.61
N LYS A 363 -12.30 -14.34 -6.44
CA LYS A 363 -10.86 -14.39 -6.75
C LYS A 363 -10.57 -14.04 -8.22
N ALA A 364 -11.35 -14.57 -9.15
CA ALA A 364 -11.19 -14.27 -10.56
C ALA A 364 -11.44 -12.78 -10.88
N LEU A 365 -12.38 -12.14 -10.20
CA LEU A 365 -12.62 -10.69 -10.33
C LEU A 365 -11.45 -9.87 -9.76
N ASP A 366 -10.90 -10.26 -8.61
CA ASP A 366 -9.72 -9.61 -8.04
C ASP A 366 -8.50 -9.73 -8.96
N ASP A 367 -8.27 -10.92 -9.51
CA ASP A 367 -7.17 -11.17 -10.43
C ASP A 367 -7.34 -10.35 -11.72
N ALA A 368 -8.57 -10.25 -12.25
CA ALA A 368 -8.88 -9.40 -13.40
C ALA A 368 -8.71 -7.90 -13.10
N ARG A 369 -9.06 -7.45 -11.88
CA ARG A 369 -8.86 -6.07 -11.44
C ARG A 369 -7.37 -5.75 -11.35
N LYS A 370 -6.59 -6.60 -10.67
CA LYS A 370 -5.13 -6.47 -10.60
C LYS A 370 -4.53 -6.43 -12.00
N ALA A 371 -4.94 -7.31 -12.90
CA ALA A 371 -4.46 -7.32 -14.29
C ALA A 371 -4.76 -5.99 -15.02
N LYS A 372 -5.95 -5.39 -14.82
CA LYS A 372 -6.27 -4.07 -15.38
C LYS A 372 -5.42 -2.94 -14.77
N GLU A 373 -5.23 -2.96 -13.46
CA GLU A 373 -4.38 -1.98 -12.76
C GLU A 373 -2.93 -2.07 -13.23
N PHE A 374 -2.39 -3.29 -13.36
CA PHE A 374 -1.07 -3.55 -13.93
C PHE A 374 -0.97 -3.10 -15.39
N ALA A 375 -1.99 -3.37 -16.23
CA ALA A 375 -2.00 -2.90 -17.61
C ALA A 375 -1.99 -1.36 -17.70
N LEU A 376 -2.71 -0.68 -16.81
CA LEU A 376 -2.73 0.78 -16.73
C LEU A 376 -1.39 1.33 -16.22
N ALA A 377 -0.77 0.68 -15.23
CA ALA A 377 0.57 1.00 -14.76
C ALA A 377 1.60 0.83 -15.88
N ARG A 378 1.57 -0.28 -16.62
CA ARG A 378 2.42 -0.54 -17.77
C ARG A 378 2.29 0.52 -18.85
N LYS A 379 1.06 0.95 -19.17
CA LYS A 379 0.84 2.06 -20.10
C LYS A 379 1.48 3.36 -19.62
N LYS A 380 1.37 3.67 -18.32
CA LYS A 380 2.05 4.83 -17.72
C LYS A 380 3.58 4.70 -17.78
N TRP A 381 4.13 3.52 -17.50
CA TRP A 381 5.56 3.27 -17.60
C TRP A 381 6.08 3.42 -19.02
N GLN A 382 5.36 2.88 -20.02
CA GLN A 382 5.68 3.05 -21.44
C GLN A 382 5.68 4.53 -21.84
N GLN A 383 4.70 5.31 -21.38
CA GLN A 383 4.64 6.76 -21.61
C GLN A 383 5.84 7.49 -20.98
N ARG A 384 6.19 7.17 -19.72
CA ARG A 384 7.35 7.77 -19.04
C ARG A 384 8.65 7.44 -19.78
N VAL A 385 8.85 6.19 -20.17
CA VAL A 385 10.03 5.74 -20.93
C VAL A 385 10.11 6.45 -22.27
N ALA A 386 9.02 6.53 -23.03
CA ALA A 386 8.99 7.23 -24.31
C ALA A 386 9.33 8.72 -24.17
N GLN A 387 8.70 9.40 -23.20
CA GLN A 387 8.95 10.83 -22.93
C GLN A 387 10.42 11.08 -22.51
N GLN A 388 10.97 10.22 -21.64
CA GLN A 388 12.37 10.35 -21.24
C GLN A 388 13.33 10.05 -22.40
N CYS A 389 13.03 9.09 -23.26
CA CYS A 389 13.85 8.79 -24.44
C CYS A 389 13.83 9.95 -25.44
N GLU A 390 12.67 10.60 -25.65
CA GLU A 390 12.56 11.78 -26.51
C GLU A 390 13.42 12.94 -25.99
N THR A 391 13.24 13.33 -24.72
CA THR A 391 14.04 14.38 -24.08
C THR A 391 15.54 14.08 -24.07
N SER A 392 15.91 12.81 -23.83
CA SER A 392 17.30 12.35 -23.85
C SER A 392 17.88 12.36 -25.28
N THR A 393 17.07 12.03 -26.29
CA THR A 393 17.48 12.11 -27.70
C THR A 393 17.80 13.53 -28.11
N ASP A 394 16.95 14.49 -27.74
CA ASP A 394 17.18 15.91 -27.98
C ASP A 394 18.43 16.41 -27.26
N HIS A 395 18.66 15.96 -26.03
CA HIS A 395 19.85 16.31 -25.27
C HIS A 395 21.12 15.78 -25.94
N VAL A 396 21.15 14.50 -26.33
CA VAL A 396 22.28 13.88 -27.04
C VAL A 396 22.55 14.56 -28.38
N ALA A 397 21.50 14.93 -29.13
CA ALA A 397 21.64 15.71 -30.36
C ALA A 397 22.26 17.10 -30.10
N GLY A 398 21.88 17.75 -29.01
CA GLY A 398 22.47 19.01 -28.57
C GLY A 398 23.94 18.88 -28.19
N ILE A 399 24.31 17.82 -27.46
CA ILE A 399 25.70 17.50 -27.10
C ILE A 399 26.54 17.25 -28.36
N GLU A 400 26.02 16.44 -29.30
CA GLU A 400 26.69 16.12 -30.56
C GLU A 400 26.87 17.36 -31.44
N ALA A 401 25.88 18.25 -31.53
CA ALA A 401 25.97 19.51 -32.26
C ALA A 401 27.05 20.44 -31.68
N LYS A 402 27.05 20.62 -30.34
CA LYS A 402 28.09 21.39 -29.64
C LYS A 402 29.49 20.83 -29.90
N PHE A 403 29.63 19.51 -29.84
CA PHE A 403 30.89 18.82 -30.09
C PHE A 403 31.35 19.01 -31.54
N ALA A 404 30.46 18.80 -32.51
CA ALA A 404 30.77 18.92 -33.93
C ALA A 404 31.19 20.34 -34.32
N ASP A 405 30.48 21.36 -33.86
CA ASP A 405 30.78 22.78 -34.14
C ASP A 405 32.19 23.18 -33.66
N ARG A 406 32.52 22.81 -32.42
CA ARG A 406 33.81 23.13 -31.80
C ARG A 406 34.98 22.34 -32.40
N VAL A 407 34.74 21.08 -32.76
CA VAL A 407 35.76 20.22 -33.38
C VAL A 407 36.04 20.66 -34.81
N ALA A 408 35.01 21.01 -35.60
CA ALA A 408 35.16 21.38 -37.01
C ALA A 408 36.03 22.64 -37.23
N GLY A 409 36.06 23.56 -36.26
CA GLY A 409 36.86 24.79 -36.32
C GLY A 409 38.28 24.69 -35.74
N SER A 410 38.72 23.52 -35.26
CA SER A 410 39.98 23.40 -34.53
C SER A 410 41.14 22.96 -35.42
N ALA A 411 42.30 23.62 -35.27
CA ALA A 411 43.53 23.27 -35.96
C ALA A 411 44.32 22.13 -35.30
N PHE A 412 43.94 21.70 -34.09
CA PHE A 412 44.75 20.83 -33.23
C PHE A 412 44.24 19.38 -33.14
N LEU A 413 43.41 18.96 -34.08
CA LEU A 413 42.70 17.67 -34.05
C LEU A 413 43.62 16.45 -34.13
N GLU A 414 44.83 16.62 -34.67
CA GLU A 414 45.81 15.55 -34.82
C GLU A 414 46.64 15.31 -33.55
N HIS A 415 46.45 16.14 -32.50
CA HIS A 415 47.24 16.02 -31.28
C HIS A 415 46.93 14.69 -30.54
N PRO A 416 47.93 13.84 -30.20
CA PRO A 416 47.71 12.50 -29.66
C PRO A 416 46.80 12.44 -28.42
N ALA A 417 46.95 13.40 -27.50
CA ALA A 417 46.13 13.50 -26.30
C ALA A 417 44.66 13.83 -26.60
N LEU A 418 44.39 14.63 -27.64
CA LEU A 418 43.04 15.03 -28.02
C LEU A 418 42.33 13.94 -28.83
N VAL A 419 43.08 13.18 -29.65
CA VAL A 419 42.53 12.07 -30.44
C VAL A 419 41.89 11.00 -29.56
N ALA A 420 42.50 10.70 -28.41
CA ALA A 420 41.96 9.76 -27.43
C ALA A 420 40.65 10.27 -26.82
N ASP A 421 40.62 11.53 -26.37
CA ASP A 421 39.45 12.16 -25.77
C ASP A 421 38.29 12.30 -26.77
N ILE A 422 38.58 12.68 -28.02
CA ILE A 422 37.59 12.74 -29.11
C ILE A 422 37.01 11.36 -29.39
N ARG A 423 37.83 10.30 -29.37
CA ARG A 423 37.35 8.93 -29.57
C ARG A 423 36.44 8.49 -28.42
N ALA A 424 36.82 8.79 -27.17
CA ALA A 424 36.01 8.50 -26.00
C ALA A 424 34.67 9.24 -26.03
N ALA A 425 34.68 10.54 -26.34
CA ALA A 425 33.46 11.34 -26.51
C ALA A 425 32.53 10.79 -27.60
N LYS A 426 33.07 10.42 -28.77
CA LYS A 426 32.28 9.79 -29.84
C LYS A 426 31.70 8.44 -29.44
N ALA A 427 32.44 7.63 -28.68
CA ALA A 427 31.95 6.35 -28.19
C ALA A 427 30.82 6.53 -27.17
N ALA A 428 30.94 7.50 -26.26
CA ALA A 428 29.90 7.81 -25.28
C ALA A 428 28.62 8.36 -25.95
N ILE A 429 28.74 9.26 -26.93
CA ILE A 429 27.60 9.72 -27.74
C ILE A 429 26.91 8.54 -28.46
N ALA A 430 27.70 7.61 -29.02
CA ALA A 430 27.16 6.43 -29.69
C ALA A 430 26.42 5.48 -28.73
N ALA A 431 26.95 5.29 -27.51
CA ALA A 431 26.30 4.50 -26.47
C ALA A 431 24.97 5.13 -26.03
N ALA A 432 24.97 6.43 -25.73
CA ALA A 432 23.76 7.18 -25.37
C ALA A 432 22.71 7.13 -26.49
N ARG A 433 23.12 7.33 -27.75
CA ARG A 433 22.24 7.19 -28.93
C ARG A 433 21.63 5.80 -29.06
N SER A 434 22.43 4.75 -28.85
CA SER A 434 21.95 3.38 -28.99
C SER A 434 20.84 3.06 -27.98
N ILE A 435 20.93 3.61 -26.78
CA ILE A 435 19.96 3.37 -25.71
C ILE A 435 18.72 4.26 -25.89
N THR A 436 18.86 5.49 -26.37
CA THR A 436 17.70 6.35 -26.67
C THR A 436 16.92 5.88 -27.90
N SER A 437 17.59 5.31 -28.92
CA SER A 437 16.95 4.84 -30.16
C SER A 437 16.26 3.48 -30.02
N HIS A 438 16.66 2.68 -29.03
CA HIS A 438 16.14 1.33 -28.80
C HIS A 438 15.67 1.19 -27.34
N PRO A 439 14.51 1.78 -26.99
CA PRO A 439 13.97 1.67 -25.65
C PRO A 439 13.65 0.22 -25.28
N ILE A 440 13.79 -0.12 -23.99
CA ILE A 440 13.52 -1.46 -23.48
C ILE A 440 12.05 -1.86 -23.71
N SER A 441 11.82 -3.11 -24.11
CA SER A 441 10.47 -3.67 -24.14
C SER A 441 10.00 -3.88 -22.71
N ILE A 442 8.95 -3.16 -22.29
CA ILE A 442 8.31 -3.40 -21.00
C ILE A 442 7.39 -4.60 -21.20
N ASP A 443 7.87 -5.80 -20.90
CA ASP A 443 7.14 -7.08 -21.04
C ASP A 443 6.13 -7.31 -19.90
N ASP A 444 5.38 -8.42 -19.94
CA ASP A 444 4.34 -8.74 -18.95
C ASP A 444 4.91 -8.99 -17.53
N GLU A 445 6.19 -9.31 -17.42
CA GLU A 445 6.89 -9.57 -16.15
C GLU A 445 7.61 -8.35 -15.57
N ALA A 446 7.64 -7.22 -16.29
CA ALA A 446 8.37 -6.03 -15.87
C ALA A 446 7.73 -5.38 -14.63
N ASN A 447 8.56 -5.02 -13.65
CA ASN A 447 8.13 -4.32 -12.44
C ASN A 447 8.51 -2.83 -12.47
N GLU A 448 8.03 -2.04 -11.50
CA GLU A 448 8.34 -0.60 -11.43
C GLU A 448 9.83 -0.31 -11.19
N ASP A 449 10.53 -1.20 -10.50
CA ASP A 449 11.96 -1.05 -10.21
C ASP A 449 12.81 -1.28 -11.46
N ASP A 450 12.42 -2.19 -12.35
CA ASP A 450 13.07 -2.42 -13.64
C ASP A 450 12.97 -1.17 -14.53
N VAL A 451 11.78 -0.54 -14.57
CA VAL A 451 11.55 0.70 -15.31
C VAL A 451 12.40 1.83 -14.71
N ARG A 452 12.49 1.93 -13.38
CA ARG A 452 13.33 2.94 -12.71
C ARG A 452 14.81 2.73 -13.03
N ALA A 453 15.30 1.49 -12.92
CA ALA A 453 16.68 1.15 -13.24
C ALA A 453 17.05 1.46 -14.69
N TYR A 454 16.13 1.22 -15.64
CA TYR A 454 16.31 1.63 -17.04
C TYR A 454 16.41 3.15 -17.19
N LEU A 455 15.51 3.92 -16.55
CA LEU A 455 15.53 5.39 -16.62
C LEU A 455 16.79 5.99 -15.98
N ASP A 456 17.27 5.39 -14.87
CA ASP A 456 18.51 5.79 -14.22
C ASP A 456 19.70 5.55 -15.14
N LYS A 457 19.79 4.34 -15.73
CA LYS A 457 20.84 4.02 -16.70
C LYS A 457 20.82 4.94 -17.92
N LEU A 458 19.64 5.20 -18.48
CA LEU A 458 19.48 6.12 -19.62
C LEU A 458 20.04 7.51 -19.30
N ARG A 459 19.79 8.02 -18.08
CA ARG A 459 20.33 9.30 -17.63
C ARG A 459 21.84 9.23 -17.43
N ASP A 460 22.35 8.19 -16.79
CA ASP A 460 23.78 8.00 -16.54
C ASP A 460 24.57 7.98 -17.86
N ASP A 461 24.06 7.27 -18.90
CA ASP A 461 24.71 7.20 -20.21
C ASP A 461 24.72 8.56 -20.95
N VAL A 462 23.65 9.37 -20.79
CA VAL A 462 23.58 10.73 -21.34
C VAL A 462 24.52 11.68 -20.61
N ASP A 463 24.56 11.60 -19.27
CA ASP A 463 25.45 12.41 -18.44
C ASP A 463 26.92 12.05 -18.69
N GLU A 464 27.24 10.77 -18.89
CA GLU A 464 28.57 10.31 -19.31
C GLU A 464 28.96 10.91 -20.67
N ALA A 465 28.04 10.91 -21.65
CA ALA A 465 28.28 11.52 -22.95
C ALA A 465 28.57 13.02 -22.85
N ASP A 466 27.81 13.78 -22.04
CA ASP A 466 28.05 15.21 -21.82
C ASP A 466 29.41 15.43 -21.12
N CYS A 467 29.72 14.63 -20.09
CA CYS A 467 31.00 14.72 -19.37
C CYS A 467 32.19 14.46 -20.30
N MET A 468 32.15 13.40 -21.11
CA MET A 468 33.23 13.05 -22.04
C MET A 468 33.42 14.12 -23.13
N VAL A 469 32.31 14.68 -23.64
CA VAL A 469 32.37 15.80 -24.60
C VAL A 469 32.97 17.05 -23.96
N ASN A 470 32.51 17.44 -22.77
CA ASN A 470 33.02 18.61 -22.06
C ASN A 470 34.52 18.45 -21.72
N ALA A 471 34.96 17.24 -21.36
CA ALA A 471 36.38 16.95 -21.13
C ALA A 471 37.22 17.13 -22.41
N ALA A 472 36.76 16.59 -23.55
CA ALA A 472 37.43 16.76 -24.84
C ALA A 472 37.47 18.22 -25.29
N LEU A 473 36.40 18.99 -25.08
CA LEU A 473 36.36 20.42 -25.39
C LEU A 473 37.29 21.24 -24.49
N ALA A 474 37.35 20.92 -23.20
CA ALA A 474 38.29 21.56 -22.28
C ALA A 474 39.75 21.28 -22.67
N ARG A 475 40.04 20.04 -23.12
CA ARG A 475 41.37 19.65 -23.63
C ARG A 475 41.74 20.45 -24.88
N LEU A 476 40.79 20.68 -25.78
CA LEU A 476 40.95 21.49 -26.98
C LEU A 476 41.26 22.96 -26.66
N VAL A 477 40.55 23.56 -25.71
CA VAL A 477 40.82 24.94 -25.25
C VAL A 477 42.22 25.05 -24.64
N MET A 478 42.59 24.08 -23.78
CA MET A 478 43.91 24.04 -23.17
C MET A 478 45.03 23.87 -24.20
N LEU A 479 44.83 23.10 -25.28
CA LEU A 479 45.79 23.00 -26.39
C LEU A 479 46.02 24.34 -27.10
N ALA A 480 44.95 25.13 -27.31
CA ALA A 480 45.10 26.46 -27.86
C ALA A 480 45.94 27.36 -26.93
N GLU A 481 45.74 27.26 -25.62
CA GLU A 481 46.57 27.98 -24.64
C GLU A 481 48.03 27.51 -24.62
N TYR A 482 48.25 26.21 -24.74
CA TYR A 482 49.58 25.62 -24.83
C TYR A 482 50.36 26.17 -26.02
N HIS A 483 49.76 26.18 -27.22
CA HIS A 483 50.46 26.67 -28.42
C HIS A 483 50.75 28.17 -28.36
N GLU A 484 49.87 28.96 -27.74
CA GLU A 484 50.14 30.37 -27.48
C GLU A 484 51.32 30.56 -26.52
N VAL A 485 51.38 29.76 -25.44
CA VAL A 485 52.52 29.79 -24.51
C VAL A 485 53.80 29.29 -25.16
N GLN A 486 53.74 28.22 -25.95
CA GLN A 486 54.87 27.69 -26.72
C GLN A 486 55.48 28.80 -27.60
N LYS A 487 54.64 29.56 -28.30
CA LYS A 487 55.10 30.71 -29.10
C LYS A 487 55.76 31.79 -28.24
N GLN A 488 55.16 32.14 -27.10
CA GLN A 488 55.72 33.13 -26.18
C GLN A 488 57.05 32.69 -25.56
N VAL A 489 57.23 31.39 -25.31
CA VAL A 489 58.49 30.79 -24.85
C VAL A 489 59.53 30.84 -25.97
N THR A 490 59.19 30.44 -27.21
CA THR A 490 60.14 30.50 -28.33
C THR A 490 60.60 31.92 -28.66
N ASP A 491 59.74 32.93 -28.44
CA ASP A 491 60.10 34.34 -28.62
C ASP A 491 60.92 34.90 -27.44
N ALA A 492 60.97 34.19 -26.31
CA ALA A 492 61.62 34.60 -25.07
C ALA A 492 62.73 33.62 -24.69
N ASP A 493 63.96 33.88 -25.13
CA ASP A 493 65.14 33.13 -24.69
C ASP A 493 65.21 33.07 -23.14
N GLY A 494 65.17 31.88 -22.53
CA GLY A 494 65.23 31.76 -21.08
C GLY A 494 64.78 30.43 -20.45
N PRO A 495 64.63 30.39 -19.11
CA PRO A 495 64.37 29.18 -18.32
C PRO A 495 63.00 28.51 -18.59
N ALA A 496 62.10 29.20 -19.29
CA ALA A 496 60.78 28.68 -19.61
C ALA A 496 60.80 27.48 -20.58
N ASP A 497 61.89 27.29 -21.35
CA ASP A 497 62.08 26.14 -22.24
C ASP A 497 62.06 24.80 -21.48
N ALA A 498 62.72 24.74 -20.31
CA ALA A 498 62.76 23.52 -19.50
C ALA A 498 61.38 23.17 -18.93
N LEU A 499 60.60 24.19 -18.55
CA LEU A 499 59.22 24.01 -18.08
C LEU A 499 58.28 23.59 -19.20
N LEU A 500 58.49 24.09 -20.42
CA LEU A 500 57.75 23.67 -21.60
C LEU A 500 58.04 22.21 -21.97
N GLN A 501 59.30 21.78 -21.91
CA GLN A 501 59.67 20.36 -22.09
C GLN A 501 59.06 19.45 -21.01
N ALA A 502 59.04 19.91 -19.76
CA ALA A 502 58.37 19.18 -18.69
C ALA A 502 56.86 19.06 -18.94
N LEU A 503 56.23 20.12 -19.46
CA LEU A 503 54.83 20.10 -19.88
C LEU A 503 54.58 19.11 -21.03
N ASP A 504 55.48 19.05 -22.01
CA ASP A 504 55.41 18.10 -23.14
C ASP A 504 55.50 16.64 -22.71
N SER A 505 56.19 16.36 -21.60
CA SER A 505 56.23 15.00 -21.02
C SER A 505 54.99 14.64 -20.20
N ALA A 506 54.13 15.61 -19.89
CA ALA A 506 53.04 15.49 -18.93
C ALA A 506 51.64 15.39 -19.57
N TRP A 507 51.52 15.12 -20.87
CA TRP A 507 50.22 15.06 -21.58
C TRP A 507 49.22 14.03 -21.02
N GLY A 508 49.66 13.08 -20.20
CA GLY A 508 48.80 12.14 -19.48
C GLY A 508 48.10 12.72 -18.24
N ASP A 509 48.45 13.93 -17.81
CA ASP A 509 47.84 14.59 -16.65
C ASP A 509 46.44 15.14 -16.99
N SER A 510 45.66 15.39 -15.93
CA SER A 510 44.34 16.00 -16.04
C SER A 510 44.38 17.39 -16.71
N THR A 511 43.25 17.81 -17.29
CA THR A 511 43.16 19.12 -17.95
C THR A 511 43.41 20.30 -17.02
N SER A 512 42.93 20.22 -15.78
CA SER A 512 43.20 21.26 -14.77
C SER A 512 44.69 21.32 -14.40
N THR A 513 45.34 20.18 -14.18
CA THR A 513 46.77 20.13 -13.84
C THR A 513 47.64 20.72 -14.96
N LEU A 514 47.30 20.46 -16.22
CA LEU A 514 48.03 21.02 -17.36
C LEU A 514 47.80 22.53 -17.51
N LEU A 515 46.58 23.02 -17.25
CA LEU A 515 46.30 24.46 -17.19
C LEU A 515 47.09 25.17 -16.08
N GLU A 516 47.21 24.57 -14.89
CA GLU A 516 48.02 25.10 -13.79
C GLU A 516 49.49 25.22 -14.20
N LYS A 517 50.04 24.20 -14.87
CA LYS A 517 51.41 24.23 -15.41
C LYS A 517 51.59 25.32 -16.48
N ILE A 518 50.62 25.49 -17.39
CA ILE A 518 50.62 26.57 -18.39
C ILE A 518 50.60 27.95 -17.71
N GLN A 519 49.77 28.13 -16.69
CA GLN A 519 49.72 29.37 -15.91
C GLN A 519 51.03 29.64 -15.18
N HIS A 520 51.67 28.60 -14.64
CA HIS A 520 52.99 28.71 -14.02
C HIS A 520 54.03 29.20 -15.04
N ILE A 521 54.08 28.61 -16.24
CA ILE A 521 54.98 29.06 -17.32
C ILE A 521 54.73 30.53 -17.67
N ARG A 522 53.45 30.94 -17.85
CA ARG A 522 53.11 32.36 -18.10
C ARG A 522 53.60 33.27 -16.98
N SER A 523 53.51 32.85 -15.72
CA SER A 523 54.01 33.62 -14.59
C SER A 523 55.53 33.81 -14.65
N VAL A 524 56.28 32.76 -14.99
CA VAL A 524 57.74 32.80 -15.17
C VAL A 524 58.12 33.70 -16.34
N LEU A 525 57.44 33.59 -17.48
CA LEU A 525 57.65 34.48 -18.63
C LEU A 525 57.44 35.95 -18.28
N LYS A 526 56.36 36.27 -17.54
CA LYS A 526 56.07 37.63 -17.09
C LYS A 526 57.16 38.16 -16.15
N ARG A 527 57.67 37.33 -15.23
CA ARG A 527 58.79 37.70 -14.34
C ARG A 527 60.07 37.92 -15.13
N ALA A 528 60.42 37.01 -16.04
CA ALA A 528 61.61 37.12 -16.88
C ALA A 528 61.58 38.39 -17.76
N ALA A 529 60.42 38.74 -18.34
CA ALA A 529 60.25 39.99 -19.09
C ALA A 529 60.45 41.23 -18.19
N ARG A 530 59.96 41.18 -16.95
CA ARG A 530 60.14 42.27 -15.97
C ARG A 530 61.60 42.43 -15.55
N VAL A 531 62.32 41.34 -15.29
CA VAL A 531 63.77 41.38 -15.00
C VAL A 531 64.55 41.99 -16.16
N ARG A 532 64.24 41.61 -17.42
CA ARG A 532 64.85 42.21 -18.61
C ARG A 532 64.58 43.71 -18.71
N ALA A 533 63.35 44.16 -18.44
CA ALA A 533 63.01 45.58 -18.43
C ALA A 533 63.78 46.36 -17.34
N LEU A 534 63.91 45.79 -16.13
CA LEU A 534 64.70 46.38 -15.04
C LEU A 534 66.19 46.46 -15.41
N SER A 535 66.75 45.41 -16.01
CA SER A 535 68.13 45.41 -16.51
C SER A 535 68.35 46.49 -17.56
N ALA A 536 67.41 46.68 -18.49
CA ALA A 536 67.49 47.74 -19.49
C ALA A 536 67.38 49.14 -18.86
N ALA A 537 66.50 49.33 -17.87
CA ALA A 537 66.35 50.59 -17.14
C ALA A 537 67.61 50.95 -16.34
N LEU A 538 68.23 49.98 -15.66
CA LEU A 538 69.50 50.18 -14.97
C LEU A 538 70.60 50.54 -15.97
N HIS A 539 70.73 49.82 -17.08
CA HIS A 539 71.75 50.11 -18.09
C HIS A 539 71.59 51.52 -18.68
N ALA A 540 70.35 51.95 -18.95
CA ALA A 540 70.07 53.32 -19.42
C ALA A 540 70.43 54.39 -18.37
N ALA A 541 70.21 54.11 -17.08
CA ALA A 541 70.60 55.00 -16.00
C ALA A 541 72.13 55.09 -15.84
N ASP A 542 72.86 54.03 -16.17
CA ASP A 542 74.29 53.84 -15.90
C ASP A 542 75.24 54.32 -17.02
N LEU A 543 74.72 54.81 -18.15
CA LEU A 543 75.52 55.20 -19.34
C LEU A 543 76.69 56.17 -19.06
N ASP A 544 76.56 57.05 -18.06
CA ASP A 544 77.58 58.06 -17.67
C ASP A 544 78.02 57.92 -16.20
N SER A 545 77.86 56.72 -15.63
CA SER A 545 77.95 56.48 -14.17
C SER A 545 79.28 56.88 -13.56
N GLU A 546 80.40 56.58 -14.21
CA GLU A 546 81.74 56.91 -13.72
C GLU A 546 81.94 58.42 -13.57
N GLU A 547 81.46 59.19 -14.55
CA GLU A 547 81.56 60.64 -14.49
C GLU A 547 80.63 61.23 -13.44
N LEU A 548 79.39 60.74 -13.32
CA LEU A 548 78.41 61.25 -12.36
C LEU A 548 78.82 60.93 -10.92
N CYS A 549 79.30 59.71 -10.66
CA CYS A 549 79.80 59.29 -9.34
C CYS A 549 81.04 60.09 -8.90
N ALA A 550 81.88 60.54 -9.85
CA ALA A 550 83.00 61.41 -9.54
C ALA A 550 82.56 62.83 -9.09
N SER A 551 81.33 63.26 -9.41
CA SER A 551 80.79 64.55 -8.98
C SER A 551 79.96 64.51 -7.71
N ASP A 552 79.29 63.39 -7.43
CA ASP A 552 78.57 63.21 -6.18
C ASP A 552 78.86 61.81 -5.60
N ALA A 553 79.58 61.79 -4.49
CA ALA A 553 79.93 60.56 -3.78
C ALA A 553 78.69 59.82 -3.22
N ALA A 554 77.54 60.48 -3.10
CA ALA A 554 76.30 59.86 -2.66
C ALA A 554 75.63 58.97 -3.72
N LEU A 555 76.03 59.07 -5.00
CA LEU A 555 75.44 58.30 -6.10
C LEU A 555 75.98 56.85 -6.17
N ALA A 556 77.26 56.66 -5.86
CA ALA A 556 77.93 55.36 -5.88
C ALA A 556 77.25 54.25 -5.03
N PRO A 557 76.80 54.49 -3.78
CA PRO A 557 76.11 53.46 -3.00
C PRO A 557 74.72 53.11 -3.56
N LEU A 558 74.02 54.05 -4.20
CA LEU A 558 72.72 53.79 -4.84
C LEU A 558 72.88 52.93 -6.10
N ALA A 559 73.89 53.22 -6.92
CA ALA A 559 74.23 52.42 -8.09
C ALA A 559 74.62 50.98 -7.70
N ALA A 560 75.47 50.84 -6.67
CA ALA A 560 75.88 49.54 -6.15
C ALA A 560 74.71 48.74 -5.56
N ALA A 561 73.79 49.39 -4.85
CA ALA A 561 72.60 48.74 -4.30
C ALA A 561 71.64 48.26 -5.42
N ALA A 562 71.39 49.08 -6.44
CA ALA A 562 70.55 48.71 -7.58
C ALA A 562 71.16 47.54 -8.38
N LYS A 563 72.48 47.54 -8.58
CA LYS A 563 73.19 46.46 -9.26
C LYS A 563 73.20 45.17 -8.46
N ALA A 564 73.46 45.24 -7.15
CA ALA A 564 73.45 44.07 -6.27
C ALA A 564 72.07 43.42 -6.21
N LEU A 565 70.99 44.21 -6.12
CA LEU A 565 69.62 43.69 -6.14
C LEU A 565 69.31 43.00 -7.47
N LEU A 566 69.68 43.61 -8.60
CA LEU A 566 69.46 43.01 -9.93
C LEU A 566 70.25 41.70 -10.12
N GLU A 567 71.49 41.62 -9.63
CA GLU A 567 72.33 40.40 -9.70
C GLU A 567 71.79 39.26 -8.82
N THR A 568 71.06 39.58 -7.74
CA THR A 568 70.39 38.57 -6.89
C THR A 568 69.04 38.11 -7.43
N LEU A 569 68.48 38.76 -8.45
CA LEU A 569 67.21 38.37 -9.06
C LEU A 569 67.42 37.21 -10.04
N ASP A 570 66.99 36.02 -9.62
CA ASP A 570 66.80 34.89 -10.52
C ASP A 570 65.38 34.89 -11.08
N ALA A 571 65.25 34.78 -12.41
CA ALA A 571 63.96 34.85 -13.11
C ALA A 571 63.00 33.71 -12.72
N GLU A 572 63.53 32.56 -12.29
CA GLU A 572 62.72 31.42 -11.86
C GLU A 572 62.12 31.63 -10.46
N SER A 573 62.92 32.17 -9.53
CA SER A 573 62.62 32.20 -8.09
C SER A 573 62.28 33.58 -7.52
N ALA A 574 62.44 34.66 -8.28
CA ALA A 574 62.11 36.01 -7.83
C ALA A 574 60.62 36.15 -7.49
N ASP A 575 60.32 36.64 -6.30
CA ASP A 575 58.97 37.01 -5.90
C ASP A 575 58.66 38.46 -6.35
N ASP A 576 57.37 38.80 -6.38
CA ASP A 576 56.93 40.14 -6.78
C ASP A 576 57.46 41.24 -5.84
N ALA A 577 57.78 40.89 -4.59
CA ALA A 577 58.38 41.80 -3.63
C ALA A 577 59.83 42.15 -3.99
N ALA A 578 60.68 41.17 -4.32
CA ALA A 578 62.05 41.40 -4.76
C ALA A 578 62.09 42.18 -6.08
N LEU A 579 61.19 41.88 -7.02
CA LEU A 579 61.06 42.64 -8.28
C LEU A 579 60.70 44.11 -8.03
N THR A 580 59.83 44.39 -7.07
CA THR A 580 59.43 45.76 -6.72
C THR A 580 60.55 46.49 -5.98
N ALA A 581 61.24 45.83 -5.05
CA ALA A 581 62.39 46.41 -4.35
C ALA A 581 63.54 46.78 -5.31
N CYS A 582 63.79 45.96 -6.33
CA CYS A 582 64.76 46.26 -7.38
C CYS A 582 64.32 47.45 -8.25
N ASP A 583 63.04 47.53 -8.61
CA ASP A 583 62.46 48.64 -9.38
C ASP A 583 62.58 49.97 -8.63
N ASP A 584 62.27 49.97 -7.33
CA ASP A 584 62.41 51.13 -6.45
C ASP A 584 63.88 51.60 -6.35
N ALA A 585 64.81 50.65 -6.21
CA ALA A 585 66.25 50.94 -6.14
C ALA A 585 66.78 51.53 -7.46
N ILE A 586 66.41 50.95 -8.61
CA ILE A 586 66.78 51.46 -9.94
C ILE A 586 66.18 52.84 -10.17
N THR A 587 64.91 53.04 -9.80
CA THR A 587 64.22 54.34 -9.95
C THR A 587 64.85 55.42 -9.06
N SER A 588 65.21 55.08 -7.83
CA SER A 588 65.92 55.97 -6.91
C SER A 588 67.28 56.40 -7.48
N TYR A 589 68.06 55.43 -7.98
CA TYR A 589 69.33 55.70 -8.65
C TYR A 589 69.16 56.57 -9.90
N ALA A 590 68.23 56.22 -10.79
CA ALA A 590 67.98 56.94 -12.03
C ALA A 590 67.53 58.39 -11.77
N THR A 591 66.71 58.61 -10.74
CA THR A 591 66.24 59.95 -10.33
C THR A 591 67.40 60.80 -9.80
N ALA A 592 68.25 60.23 -8.94
CA ALA A 592 69.43 60.92 -8.42
C ALA A 592 70.45 61.25 -9.54
N ALA A 593 70.72 60.29 -10.43
CA ALA A 593 71.59 60.48 -11.58
C ALA A 593 71.07 61.59 -12.51
N ASN A 594 69.76 61.62 -12.80
CA ASN A 594 69.15 62.66 -13.61
C ASN A 594 69.21 64.04 -12.96
N ALA A 595 69.00 64.16 -11.65
CA ALA A 595 69.14 65.44 -10.94
C ALA A 595 70.56 66.03 -11.10
N ILE A 596 71.59 65.17 -11.02
CA ILE A 596 72.99 65.59 -11.24
C ILE A 596 73.22 65.99 -12.71
N ARG A 597 72.66 65.25 -13.68
CA ARG A 597 72.73 65.62 -15.11
C ARG A 597 72.12 67.01 -15.36
N VAL A 598 70.95 67.29 -14.78
CA VAL A 598 70.30 68.60 -14.89
C VAL A 598 71.16 69.70 -14.26
N ALA A 599 71.66 69.49 -13.05
CA ALA A 599 72.52 70.47 -12.37
C ALA A 599 73.80 70.77 -13.17
N ARG A 600 74.42 69.76 -13.79
CA ARG A 600 75.58 69.94 -14.69
C ARG A 600 75.21 70.73 -15.94
N ALA A 601 74.08 70.41 -16.58
CA ALA A 601 73.62 71.14 -17.75
C ALA A 601 73.35 72.62 -17.44
N GLU A 602 72.75 72.91 -16.28
CA GLU A 602 72.54 74.28 -15.80
C GLU A 602 73.85 75.00 -15.50
N ALA A 603 74.82 74.34 -14.85
CA ALA A 603 76.14 74.90 -14.58
C ALA A 603 76.91 75.20 -15.88
N ALA A 604 76.87 74.29 -16.86
CA ALA A 604 77.49 74.48 -18.17
C ALA A 604 76.82 75.61 -18.94
N ALA A 605 75.49 75.73 -18.89
CA ALA A 605 74.75 76.83 -19.49
C ALA A 605 75.10 78.18 -18.83
N ALA A 606 75.23 78.22 -17.51
CA ALA A 606 75.63 79.40 -16.77
C ALA A 606 77.07 79.86 -17.12
N GLU A 607 78.00 78.92 -17.26
CA GLU A 607 79.38 79.23 -17.65
C GLU A 607 79.46 79.69 -19.11
N LYS A 608 78.70 79.06 -20.02
CA LYS A 608 78.56 79.53 -21.40
C LYS A 608 78.03 80.96 -21.45
N ALA A 609 76.98 81.28 -20.70
CA ALA A 609 76.43 82.64 -20.61
C ALA A 609 77.46 83.66 -20.07
N ARG A 610 78.29 83.27 -19.09
CA ARG A 610 79.39 84.12 -18.60
C ARG A 610 80.45 84.36 -19.67
N SER A 611 80.83 83.31 -20.41
CA SER A 611 81.82 83.42 -21.49
C SER A 611 81.33 84.32 -22.63
N GLU A 612 80.06 84.24 -22.99
CA GLU A 612 79.42 85.10 -24.01
C GLU A 612 79.34 86.55 -23.53
N SER A 613 79.03 86.79 -22.25
CA SER A 613 79.06 88.12 -21.63
C SER A 613 80.47 88.74 -21.65
N PHE A 614 81.50 87.95 -21.31
CA PHE A 614 82.89 88.40 -21.33
C PHE A 614 83.36 88.71 -22.76
N ALA A 615 83.02 87.86 -23.73
CA ALA A 615 83.30 88.09 -25.15
C ALA A 615 82.61 89.38 -25.66
N GLY A 616 81.35 89.62 -25.27
CA GLY A 616 80.63 90.86 -25.57
C GLY A 616 81.32 92.11 -25.01
N MET A 617 81.81 92.05 -23.75
CA MET A 617 82.55 93.15 -23.13
C MET A 617 83.88 93.43 -23.87
N GLN A 618 84.59 92.38 -24.27
CA GLN A 618 85.87 92.52 -24.97
C GLN A 618 85.69 93.11 -26.38
N ALA A 619 84.65 92.67 -27.11
CA ALA A 619 84.27 93.23 -28.41
C ALA A 619 83.88 94.71 -28.31
N ALA A 620 83.16 95.11 -27.25
CA ALA A 620 82.82 96.51 -27.01
C ALA A 620 84.07 97.38 -26.76
N LYS A 621 85.07 96.87 -26.01
CA LYS A 621 86.34 97.57 -25.77
C LYS A 621 87.17 97.72 -27.04
N THR A 622 87.27 96.70 -27.88
CA THR A 622 88.03 96.77 -29.14
C THR A 622 87.39 97.74 -30.13
N ALA A 623 86.05 97.75 -30.23
CA ALA A 623 85.31 98.74 -31.02
C ALA A 623 85.55 100.19 -30.53
N ALA A 624 85.56 100.41 -29.21
CA ALA A 624 85.87 101.72 -28.64
C ALA A 624 87.28 102.20 -29.00
N ILE A 625 88.30 101.32 -28.91
CA ILE A 625 89.69 101.62 -29.30
C ILE A 625 89.79 101.94 -30.80
N ALA A 626 89.09 101.20 -31.66
CA ALA A 626 89.07 101.47 -33.10
C ALA A 626 88.47 102.86 -33.40
N SER A 627 87.37 103.23 -32.75
CA SER A 627 86.75 104.55 -32.90
C SER A 627 87.68 105.70 -32.43
N ALA A 628 88.48 105.46 -31.39
CA ALA A 628 89.44 106.44 -30.89
C ALA A 628 90.62 106.62 -31.86
N ARG A 629 91.08 105.54 -32.50
CA ARG A 629 92.11 105.58 -33.54
C ARG A 629 91.63 106.30 -34.80
N GLN A 630 90.38 106.09 -35.22
CA GLN A 630 89.79 106.85 -36.33
C GLN A 630 89.71 108.34 -36.03
N ARG A 631 89.28 108.73 -34.81
CA ARG A 631 89.28 110.13 -34.37
C ARG A 631 90.68 110.74 -34.36
N LEU A 632 91.69 110.00 -33.92
CA LEU A 632 93.09 110.44 -33.97
C LEU A 632 93.58 110.64 -35.40
N HIS A 633 93.21 109.73 -36.32
CA HIS A 633 93.55 109.85 -37.73
C HIS A 633 92.91 111.08 -38.39
N ALA A 634 91.62 111.30 -38.16
CA ALA A 634 90.91 112.48 -38.67
C ALA A 634 91.54 113.79 -38.16
N TRP A 635 91.87 113.85 -36.86
CA TRP A 635 92.59 115.00 -36.29
C TRP A 635 93.97 115.21 -36.93
N GLN A 636 94.72 114.13 -37.20
CA GLN A 636 96.01 114.23 -37.88
C GLN A 636 95.89 114.72 -39.33
N GLU A 637 94.82 114.34 -40.05
CA GLU A 637 94.54 114.83 -41.40
C GLU A 637 94.16 116.32 -41.40
N GLU A 638 93.34 116.76 -40.44
CA GLU A 638 93.03 118.20 -40.25
C GLU A 638 94.28 119.03 -39.97
N VAL A 639 95.18 118.55 -39.09
CA VAL A 639 96.43 119.24 -38.77
C VAL A 639 97.39 119.29 -39.97
N ALA A 640 97.48 118.20 -40.73
CA ALA A 640 98.31 118.13 -41.93
C ALA A 640 97.82 119.07 -43.04
N ALA A 641 96.50 119.20 -43.23
CA ALA A 641 95.91 120.14 -44.18
C ALA A 641 96.17 121.61 -43.81
N ALA A 642 96.22 121.94 -42.52
CA ALA A 642 96.41 123.32 -42.05
C ALA A 642 97.87 123.83 -42.13
N HIS A 643 98.87 122.96 -42.21
CA HIS A 643 100.29 123.34 -42.03
C HIS A 643 101.20 123.01 -43.22
N SER A 644 100.65 122.60 -44.38
CA SER A 644 101.43 122.28 -45.59
C SER A 644 102.67 121.42 -45.31
N LEU A 645 102.53 120.48 -44.37
CA LEU A 645 103.60 119.58 -43.96
C LEU A 645 103.56 118.33 -44.85
N GLU A 646 104.42 118.30 -45.87
CA GLU A 646 104.64 117.09 -46.67
C GLU A 646 105.24 115.98 -45.78
N ARG A 647 104.44 114.93 -45.56
CA ARG A 647 104.86 113.73 -44.83
C ARG A 647 105.80 112.91 -45.72
N THR A 648 107.10 113.07 -45.50
CA THR A 648 108.12 112.16 -46.03
C THR A 648 108.03 110.81 -45.32
N THR A 649 107.49 109.83 -46.03
CA THR A 649 107.46 108.41 -45.65
C THR A 649 108.81 107.77 -45.92
N SER A 650 109.82 107.96 -45.06
CA SER A 650 111.01 107.09 -45.15
C SER A 650 111.84 106.99 -43.86
N VAL A 651 112.06 105.73 -43.45
CA VAL A 651 113.17 105.18 -42.63
C VAL A 651 113.15 105.60 -41.14
N VAL A 652 113.30 104.72 -40.14
CA VAL A 652 114.56 104.05 -39.79
C VAL A 652 114.31 102.79 -38.95
N LYS A 653 114.85 101.67 -39.44
CA LYS A 653 115.28 100.49 -38.67
C LYS A 653 116.20 100.95 -37.53
N ARG A 654 115.76 100.87 -36.26
CA ARG A 654 116.67 100.90 -35.12
C ARG A 654 117.08 99.47 -34.77
N ALA A 655 118.35 99.16 -35.02
CA ALA A 655 119.02 97.97 -34.53
C ALA A 655 119.54 98.20 -33.10
N HIS A 656 119.25 97.21 -32.26
CA HIS A 656 119.85 96.77 -31.00
C HIS A 656 120.47 97.75 -29.99
N VAL A 657 119.82 97.82 -28.81
CA VAL A 657 120.51 97.84 -27.51
C VAL A 657 120.11 96.58 -26.74
N GLN A 658 121.12 95.93 -26.15
CA GLN A 658 121.07 94.63 -25.50
C GLN A 658 120.33 94.64 -24.15
N ASN A 659 119.76 93.48 -23.82
CA ASN A 659 119.35 92.99 -22.49
C ASN A 659 118.05 93.51 -21.88
N ARG A 660 116.91 92.99 -22.36
CA ARG A 660 116.01 92.15 -21.54
C ARG A 660 115.01 91.43 -22.47
N TRP A 661 115.14 90.11 -22.47
CA TRP A 661 114.45 89.08 -23.25
C TRP A 661 112.98 89.37 -23.63
N PRO A 662 112.59 88.97 -24.84
CA PRO A 662 111.59 87.90 -24.90
C PRO A 662 111.84 86.86 -26.01
N THR A 663 111.41 85.62 -25.69
CA THR A 663 110.80 84.59 -26.57
C THR A 663 111.64 84.10 -27.78
N VAL A 664 111.72 82.82 -28.13
CA VAL A 664 110.74 81.76 -28.42
C VAL A 664 111.63 80.47 -28.43
N THR A 665 111.21 79.25 -28.08
CA THR A 665 110.62 78.24 -28.98
C THR A 665 110.67 76.86 -28.33
N SER A 666 109.58 76.12 -28.53
CA SER A 666 109.49 74.70 -28.89
C SER A 666 110.12 73.60 -28.02
N MET A 667 109.32 72.53 -27.97
CA MET A 667 109.64 71.12 -27.76
C MET A 667 109.57 70.62 -26.32
N ASP A 668 108.42 69.99 -26.05
CA ASP A 668 108.27 68.61 -25.57
C ASP A 668 108.88 68.15 -24.22
N PRO A 669 108.20 67.19 -23.54
CA PRO A 669 108.41 66.82 -22.13
C PRO A 669 109.63 65.87 -22.00
N PRO A 670 110.15 65.50 -20.80
CA PRO A 670 109.37 65.13 -19.63
C PRO A 670 109.96 65.36 -18.22
N GLU A 671 109.05 65.13 -17.27
CA GLU A 671 109.24 64.48 -15.98
C GLU A 671 110.33 64.94 -14.98
N ALA A 672 109.78 65.29 -13.82
CA ALA A 672 110.11 64.75 -12.50
C ALA A 672 110.89 65.65 -11.53
N LYS A 673 110.18 65.87 -10.41
CA LYS A 673 110.63 66.06 -9.02
C LYS A 673 110.88 67.50 -8.54
N ARG A 674 109.84 67.99 -7.84
CA ARG A 674 109.82 68.70 -6.52
C ARG A 674 111.20 68.91 -5.86
N PRO A 675 111.47 70.05 -5.19
CA PRO A 675 110.83 70.45 -3.91
C PRO A 675 110.53 71.97 -3.79
N LYS A 676 109.48 72.43 -3.09
CA LYS A 676 109.27 72.65 -1.64
C LYS A 676 110.16 73.76 -1.01
N ILE A 677 109.48 74.64 -0.25
CA ILE A 677 109.95 75.51 0.87
C ILE A 677 110.35 76.94 0.45
N VAL A 678 110.02 78.08 1.11
CA VAL A 678 109.17 78.54 2.24
C VAL A 678 109.18 80.08 2.12
N ARG A 679 108.03 80.78 2.11
CA ARG A 679 107.44 81.62 3.19
C ARG A 679 108.33 82.66 3.91
N SER A 680 107.68 83.78 4.23
CA SER A 680 108.08 84.96 5.03
C SER A 680 108.76 86.09 4.26
N SER A 681 108.47 87.38 4.46
CA SER A 681 107.45 88.08 5.27
C SER A 681 107.54 89.59 4.97
N LEU A 682 106.39 90.28 5.06
CA LEU A 682 106.16 91.63 5.64
C LEU A 682 107.14 92.78 5.34
N ILE A 683 106.57 93.93 4.93
CA ILE A 683 106.52 95.16 5.75
C ILE A 683 105.57 96.20 5.13
N VAL A 684 104.83 96.86 6.03
CA VAL A 684 103.81 97.90 5.89
C VAL A 684 104.44 99.31 5.98
N ARG A 685 103.83 100.32 5.32
CA ARG A 685 103.70 101.77 5.70
C ARG A 685 102.93 102.51 4.57
N GLN A 686 101.67 102.97 4.73
CA GLN A 686 101.18 104.30 5.21
C GLN A 686 101.98 105.49 4.63
N THR A 687 101.49 106.56 3.96
CA THR A 687 100.25 107.42 3.95
C THR A 687 100.49 108.57 2.90
N PRO A 688 99.66 109.63 2.65
CA PRO A 688 98.20 109.95 2.72
C PRO A 688 97.65 110.67 1.42
N PRO A 689 96.40 111.23 1.37
CA PRO A 689 95.62 111.51 0.14
C PRO A 689 95.50 113.00 -0.28
N ARG A 690 94.95 113.27 -1.49
CA ARG A 690 94.42 114.59 -1.89
C ARG A 690 93.09 114.51 -2.65
N LEU A 691 92.18 115.38 -2.19
CA LEU A 691 90.85 115.74 -2.68
C LEU A 691 90.84 116.30 -4.11
N LEU A 692 89.75 116.09 -4.85
CA LEU A 692 89.15 117.10 -5.73
C LEU A 692 87.64 116.82 -5.92
N VAL A 693 86.88 117.91 -6.00
CA VAL A 693 85.43 118.05 -5.78
C VAL A 693 84.70 118.42 -7.10
N SER A 694 83.46 117.94 -7.20
CA SER A 694 82.25 118.41 -7.92
C SER A 694 82.23 118.67 -9.44
N SER A 695 81.16 118.18 -10.07
CA SER A 695 80.05 119.07 -10.49
C SER A 695 78.74 118.27 -10.63
N ARG A 696 77.63 118.88 -10.19
CA ARG A 696 76.26 118.33 -10.21
C ARG A 696 75.37 119.43 -10.80
N VAL A 697 74.62 119.14 -11.85
CA VAL A 697 73.67 120.07 -12.49
C VAL A 697 72.26 119.55 -12.27
N VAL A 698 71.36 120.40 -11.76
CA VAL A 698 69.92 120.16 -11.62
C VAL A 698 69.17 121.35 -12.23
N ALA A 699 68.15 121.09 -13.05
CA ALA A 699 67.44 122.05 -13.92
C ALA A 699 66.20 122.65 -13.25
N ILE A 700 65.78 123.84 -13.70
CA ILE A 700 64.69 124.65 -13.11
C ILE A 700 63.67 125.02 -14.20
N GLN A 701 62.38 124.81 -13.91
CA GLN A 701 61.23 125.33 -14.67
C GLN A 701 60.52 126.44 -13.86
N GLU A 702 59.67 127.22 -14.54
CA GLU A 702 59.23 128.59 -14.18
C GLU A 702 58.50 128.76 -12.83
N ASP A 703 58.15 127.68 -12.11
CA ASP A 703 57.52 127.71 -10.78
C ASP A 703 58.49 127.43 -9.60
N GLY A 704 59.81 127.51 -9.85
CA GLY A 704 60.86 127.57 -8.81
C GLY A 704 61.12 126.28 -8.01
N ARG A 705 60.51 125.14 -8.37
CA ARG A 705 60.77 123.82 -7.77
C ARG A 705 61.60 122.93 -8.71
N ALA A 706 62.66 122.30 -8.19
CA ALA A 706 63.60 121.48 -8.95
C ALA A 706 63.22 119.99 -8.99
N LEU A 707 63.20 119.36 -10.18
CA LEU A 707 62.92 117.93 -10.39
C LEU A 707 64.01 117.27 -11.25
N SER A 708 64.39 116.02 -10.90
CA SER A 708 65.45 115.26 -11.59
C SER A 708 64.89 114.30 -12.66
N PRO A 709 65.64 113.98 -13.74
CA PRO A 709 65.15 113.26 -14.93
C PRO A 709 65.02 111.73 -14.73
N ARG A 710 64.55 111.27 -13.56
CA ARG A 710 64.32 109.85 -13.24
C ARG A 710 62.85 109.44 -13.11
N THR A 711 61.91 110.37 -13.22
CA THR A 711 60.49 110.10 -12.92
C THR A 711 59.61 109.83 -14.14
N LEU A 712 59.91 110.40 -15.32
CA LEU A 712 59.08 110.21 -16.53
C LEU A 712 59.33 108.89 -17.29
N ALA A 713 60.55 108.34 -17.22
CA ALA A 713 60.87 107.04 -17.83
C ALA A 713 60.41 105.87 -16.94
N ALA A 714 60.43 106.04 -15.62
CA ALA A 714 59.96 105.04 -14.66
C ALA A 714 58.42 104.86 -14.70
N GLU A 715 57.65 105.94 -14.92
CA GLU A 715 56.19 105.84 -15.05
C GLU A 715 55.73 105.14 -16.34
N LYS A 716 56.45 105.30 -17.46
CA LYS A 716 56.12 104.57 -18.70
C LYS A 716 56.38 103.08 -18.57
N VAL A 717 57.53 102.70 -18.02
CA VAL A 717 57.88 101.29 -17.78
C VAL A 717 56.93 100.66 -16.76
N ALA A 718 56.53 101.37 -15.70
CA ALA A 718 55.53 100.89 -14.75
C ALA A 718 54.13 100.73 -15.36
N ARG A 719 53.73 101.60 -16.30
CA ARG A 719 52.45 101.47 -17.04
C ARG A 719 52.44 100.28 -18.00
N GLU A 720 53.56 100.02 -18.68
CA GLU A 720 53.70 98.85 -19.57
C GLU A 720 53.77 97.54 -18.77
N GLU A 721 54.45 97.54 -17.62
CA GLU A 721 54.53 96.38 -16.73
C GLU A 721 53.17 96.06 -16.08
N THR A 722 52.40 97.08 -15.68
CA THR A 722 51.03 96.89 -15.19
C THR A 722 50.08 96.44 -16.30
N ALA A 723 50.21 96.94 -17.52
CA ALA A 723 49.42 96.47 -18.67
C ALA A 723 49.68 94.99 -19.01
N LEU A 724 50.95 94.56 -19.01
CA LEU A 724 51.33 93.15 -19.22
C LEU A 724 50.86 92.24 -18.08
N ARG A 725 50.97 92.68 -16.81
CA ARG A 725 50.42 91.95 -15.66
C ARG A 725 48.90 91.80 -15.75
N THR A 726 48.20 92.84 -16.20
CA THR A 726 46.74 92.80 -16.41
C THR A 726 46.36 91.84 -17.54
N GLN A 727 47.13 91.82 -18.64
CA GLN A 727 46.91 90.91 -19.76
C GLN A 727 47.17 89.44 -19.40
N VAL A 728 48.17 89.16 -18.56
CA VAL A 728 48.46 87.81 -18.04
C VAL A 728 47.35 87.34 -17.08
N ILE A 729 46.88 88.21 -16.18
CA ILE A 729 45.77 87.92 -15.27
C ILE A 729 44.47 87.68 -16.05
N GLU A 730 44.19 88.46 -17.09
CA GLU A 730 43.03 88.24 -17.97
C GLU A 730 43.13 86.94 -18.77
N SER A 731 44.33 86.58 -19.24
CA SER A 731 44.59 85.31 -19.94
C SER A 731 44.40 84.10 -19.01
N GLN A 732 44.88 84.19 -17.76
CA GLN A 732 44.64 83.16 -16.74
C GLN A 732 43.16 83.06 -16.38
N LYS A 733 42.46 84.18 -16.17
CA LYS A 733 41.01 84.20 -15.93
C LYS A 733 40.21 83.60 -17.10
N ARG A 734 40.62 83.83 -18.35
CA ARG A 734 39.99 83.20 -19.53
C ARG A 734 40.20 81.69 -19.56
N LYS A 735 41.40 81.21 -19.23
CA LYS A 735 41.68 79.76 -19.11
C LYS A 735 40.86 79.12 -17.99
N GLU A 736 40.77 79.77 -16.83
CA GLU A 736 39.95 79.29 -15.71
C GLU A 736 38.45 79.32 -16.02
N ALA A 737 37.96 80.33 -16.74
CA ALA A 737 36.57 80.40 -17.20
C ALA A 737 36.23 79.28 -18.19
N ILE A 738 37.13 78.97 -19.12
CA ILE A 738 36.96 77.84 -20.06
C ILE A 738 36.94 76.50 -19.31
N ALA A 739 37.85 76.30 -18.34
CA ALA A 739 37.88 75.11 -17.51
C ALA A 739 36.61 74.97 -16.64
N CYS A 740 36.07 76.08 -16.13
CA CYS A 740 34.82 76.11 -15.39
C CYS A 740 33.62 75.73 -16.28
N LEU A 741 33.55 76.26 -17.50
CA LEU A 741 32.51 75.90 -18.48
C LEU A 741 32.59 74.42 -18.89
N GLN A 742 33.80 73.87 -19.03
CA GLN A 742 33.98 72.43 -19.29
C GLN A 742 33.47 71.58 -18.13
N ARG A 743 33.76 71.95 -16.87
CA ARG A 743 33.24 71.25 -15.69
C ARG A 743 31.72 71.35 -15.56
N LEU A 744 31.12 72.48 -15.94
CA LEU A 744 29.67 72.64 -15.97
C LEU A 744 29.03 71.76 -17.05
N LYS A 745 29.59 71.72 -18.27
CA LYS A 745 29.16 70.79 -19.33
C LYS A 745 29.29 69.33 -18.92
N GLU A 746 30.37 68.96 -18.25
CA GLU A 746 30.58 67.60 -17.74
C GLU A 746 29.57 67.23 -16.65
N LYS A 747 29.22 68.18 -15.77
CA LYS A 747 28.13 68.01 -14.78
C LYS A 747 26.76 67.88 -15.45
N GLU A 748 26.48 68.68 -16.48
CA GLU A 748 25.22 68.62 -17.23
C GLU A 748 25.08 67.29 -17.99
N LEU A 749 26.16 66.82 -18.64
CA LEU A 749 26.22 65.50 -19.28
C LEU A 749 26.04 64.36 -18.26
N ARG A 750 26.66 64.46 -17.08
CA ARG A 750 26.44 63.49 -15.98
C ARG A 750 25.00 63.50 -15.49
N GLN A 751 24.37 64.67 -15.36
CA GLN A 751 22.95 64.77 -14.97
C GLN A 751 22.02 64.22 -16.06
N GLN A 752 22.32 64.43 -17.34
CA GLN A 752 21.59 63.82 -18.46
C GLN A 752 21.75 62.29 -18.48
N ALA A 753 22.95 61.77 -18.23
CA ALA A 753 23.20 60.34 -18.10
C ALA A 753 22.47 59.72 -16.89
N LEU A 754 22.42 60.42 -15.76
CA LEU A 754 21.66 59.96 -14.59
C LEU A 754 20.15 60.01 -14.84
N LYS A 755 19.64 61.03 -15.55
CA LYS A 755 18.23 61.08 -15.99
C LYS A 755 17.88 59.95 -16.94
N SER A 756 18.73 59.61 -17.92
CA SER A 756 18.48 58.50 -18.84
C SER A 756 18.54 57.13 -18.16
N ILE A 757 19.40 56.97 -17.14
CA ILE A 757 19.43 55.77 -16.29
C ILE A 757 18.15 55.71 -15.43
N ALA A 758 17.70 56.83 -14.87
CA ALA A 758 16.46 56.90 -14.09
C ALA A 758 15.21 56.58 -14.95
N GLU A 759 15.11 57.12 -16.17
CA GLU A 759 14.04 56.81 -17.13
C GLU A 759 14.05 55.33 -17.58
N ARG A 760 15.23 54.72 -17.75
CA ARG A 760 15.36 53.27 -17.98
C ARG A 760 14.96 52.43 -16.77
N SER A 761 15.17 52.93 -15.56
CA SER A 761 14.76 52.23 -14.34
C SER A 761 13.25 52.34 -14.07
N SER A 762 12.62 53.48 -14.41
CA SER A 762 11.17 53.64 -14.23
C SER A 762 10.34 52.92 -15.30
N THR A 763 10.88 52.75 -16.51
CA THR A 763 10.25 51.92 -17.56
C THR A 763 10.32 50.43 -17.23
N LYS A 764 11.31 50.00 -16.43
CA LYS A 764 11.42 48.62 -15.94
C LYS A 764 10.53 48.32 -14.73
N SER A 765 10.13 49.34 -13.95
CA SER A 765 9.22 49.17 -12.81
C SER A 765 7.74 49.26 -13.17
N ILE A 766 7.38 49.70 -14.38
CA ILE A 766 5.98 49.76 -14.85
C ILE A 766 5.57 48.44 -15.54
N THR A 767 6.52 47.63 -16.00
CA THR A 767 6.24 46.33 -16.64
C THR A 767 6.10 45.14 -15.68
N ASP A 768 6.46 45.30 -14.40
CA ASP A 768 6.45 44.20 -13.41
C ASP A 768 5.27 44.27 -12.42
N THR A 769 4.29 45.16 -12.64
CA THR A 769 3.12 45.34 -11.74
C THR A 769 1.74 45.07 -12.35
N ASP A 770 1.63 44.52 -13.57
CA ASP A 770 0.33 44.31 -14.23
C ASP A 770 0.01 42.87 -14.72
N ASP A 771 0.80 41.85 -14.39
CA ASP A 771 0.46 40.44 -14.74
C ASP A 771 0.24 39.53 -13.51
N ASN A 772 -0.41 40.07 -12.48
CA ASN A 772 -1.02 39.27 -11.42
C ASN A 772 -2.44 39.78 -11.14
N ALA A 773 -3.35 39.55 -12.10
CA ALA A 773 -4.81 39.55 -11.95
C ALA A 773 -5.47 38.71 -13.05
#